data_AF-A0A1G7J6K0-F1
#
_entry.id   AF-A0A1G7J6K0-F1
#
_cell.length_a   1.000
_cell.length_b   1.000
_cell.length_c   1.000
_cell.angle_alpha   90.00
_cell.angle_beta   90.00
_cell.angle_gamma   90.00
#
_symmetry.space_group_name_H-M   'P 1'
#
loop_
_entity.id
_entity.type
_entity.pdbx_description
1 polymer ?
#
loop_
_entity_poly.entity_id
_entity_poly.type
_entity_poly.pdbx_seq_one_letter_code
_entity_poly.pdbx_strand_id
1 'polypeptide(L)'
;MKKVNKYNFLTEKRRFLFMLIFSLIAFHSEVQAQGVDAIFLLDNSSSIGNIDSSPLQPLEYPNMKKSTQDLIDKILACNPYNRVAVTQYGANGLDAVDSWLYIESDFTNNATAAKNFDRRLSGGTVTWGAARLIDNALCASCTPPTDIFDEQMILSSVKKLTRKSTNNLVIFLFTDGRPQDAAPITPEGDAYDFSEYNNLKTNRKATFVVLQAPSETNSIASNMAAAIASVGGSYTGWIEANVGDPQGSGVLPRKTVMSSTFDVSSIDINTLADNICISCTPIVAINTVTPTTQAICFNGKAQPLIADATGAGTLSYQWYSNTTSSTTGGTLIPGATSATFNPPTSVAATTYYYVMVSDTSCEGKATSPIVSVMVSSTPCPCSAGTVTPVLTNSTATSQAVDLAGMVTGTAPAGSVLQWHNSATPSDATLLSSTTVSATSTPTNYWAFYYDSTNKCYSPGAKVTVVSNNCTTNTTTVDLTALPHSTVPANTQLLWYTTAAHDTGTEVTNPTAVGNGTYWPVFYSTASNCFSPVGNPVVVGIATCNAACYKSGATTGGATLDGKVGISALSRAGADNPDQWPMLRKGAWLVLEAKTKGFVPNRTAFDASNNPVGIAPANFVEGMMVYDTTNKCLKIYTNNGTAWGWYCMTTQACPD
;
A
#
# COMPACT_ATOMS: atom_id res chain seq x y z
N MET A 1 -50.59 2.67 52.83
CA MET A 1 -50.90 1.61 51.83
C MET A 1 -50.60 2.22 50.47
N LYS A 2 -49.60 1.80 49.68
CA LYS A 2 -49.44 0.50 49.02
C LYS A 2 -47.94 0.27 48.75
N LYS A 3 -47.39 -0.87 49.19
CA LYS A 3 -46.14 -1.42 48.67
C LYS A 3 -46.43 -1.94 47.26
N VAL A 4 -45.83 -1.34 46.23
CA VAL A 4 -45.90 -1.87 44.86
C VAL A 4 -44.80 -2.91 44.68
N ASN A 5 -45.21 -4.10 44.23
CA ASN A 5 -44.43 -5.32 44.10
C ASN A 5 -43.18 -5.16 43.22
N LYS A 6 -41.99 -5.21 43.83
CA LYS A 6 -40.70 -5.39 43.15
C LYS A 6 -40.50 -6.79 42.54
N TYR A 7 -41.44 -7.71 42.78
CA TYR A 7 -41.35 -9.12 42.37
C TYR A 7 -41.78 -9.41 40.91
N ASN A 8 -42.52 -8.51 40.25
CA ASN A 8 -43.01 -8.75 38.87
C ASN A 8 -42.04 -8.32 37.75
N PHE A 9 -41.06 -7.45 38.04
CA PHE A 9 -40.14 -6.94 37.01
C PHE A 9 -38.99 -7.91 36.68
N LEU A 10 -38.64 -8.80 37.62
CA LEU A 10 -37.58 -9.80 37.46
C LEU A 10 -38.06 -11.05 36.71
N THR A 11 -39.35 -11.40 36.82
CA THR A 11 -40.00 -12.52 36.13
C THR A 11 -40.25 -12.20 34.65
N GLU A 12 -40.66 -10.97 34.33
CA GLU A 12 -40.82 -10.49 32.94
C GLU A 12 -39.48 -10.46 32.18
N LYS A 13 -38.40 -9.96 32.79
CA LYS A 13 -37.05 -9.99 32.19
C LYS A 13 -36.53 -11.41 31.96
N ARG A 14 -36.80 -12.35 32.88
CA ARG A 14 -36.42 -13.76 32.69
C ARG A 14 -37.23 -14.44 31.59
N ARG A 15 -38.52 -14.10 31.44
CA ARG A 15 -39.36 -14.61 30.35
C ARG A 15 -38.97 -14.04 28.99
N PHE A 16 -38.62 -12.76 28.93
CA PHE A 16 -38.11 -12.13 27.70
C PHE A 16 -36.74 -12.67 27.32
N LEU A 17 -35.84 -12.88 28.29
CA LEU A 17 -34.54 -13.52 28.06
C LEU A 17 -34.68 -14.99 27.64
N PHE A 18 -35.60 -15.75 28.24
CA PHE A 18 -35.87 -17.13 27.83
C PHE A 18 -36.53 -17.21 26.45
N MET A 19 -37.46 -16.31 26.09
CA MET A 19 -38.03 -16.26 24.74
C MET A 19 -37.00 -15.81 23.70
N LEU A 20 -36.08 -14.90 24.04
CA LEU A 20 -35.00 -14.48 23.16
C LEU A 20 -33.95 -15.61 22.97
N ILE A 21 -33.67 -16.38 24.01
CA ILE A 21 -32.81 -17.56 23.94
C ILE A 21 -33.51 -18.70 23.17
N PHE A 22 -34.81 -18.92 23.37
CA PHE A 22 -35.57 -19.91 22.59
C PHE A 22 -35.78 -19.48 21.14
N SER A 23 -35.88 -18.18 20.83
CA SER A 23 -35.89 -17.69 19.45
C SER A 23 -34.52 -17.77 18.81
N LEU A 24 -33.43 -17.49 19.54
CA LEU A 24 -32.06 -17.70 19.07
C LEU A 24 -31.75 -19.20 18.85
N ILE A 25 -32.32 -20.10 19.64
CA ILE A 25 -32.21 -21.56 19.45
C ILE A 25 -33.17 -22.05 18.35
N ALA A 26 -34.33 -21.43 18.15
CA ALA A 26 -35.26 -21.77 17.07
C ALA A 26 -34.83 -21.20 15.70
N PHE A 27 -33.97 -20.17 15.65
CA PHE A 27 -33.24 -19.78 14.44
C PHE A 27 -32.05 -20.70 14.11
N HIS A 28 -31.76 -21.71 14.95
CA HIS A 28 -30.86 -22.81 14.60
C HIS A 28 -31.61 -23.98 13.91
N SER A 29 -32.87 -23.81 13.50
CA SER A 29 -33.51 -24.78 12.61
C SER A 29 -32.90 -24.69 11.20
N GLU A 30 -32.07 -25.69 10.88
CA GLU A 30 -31.73 -26.16 9.53
C GLU A 30 -30.71 -25.36 8.71
N VAL A 31 -29.59 -24.93 9.31
CA VAL A 31 -28.34 -25.05 8.55
C VAL A 31 -27.97 -26.53 8.54
N GLN A 32 -28.47 -27.31 7.59
CA GLN A 32 -27.88 -28.62 7.34
C GLN A 32 -26.39 -28.38 7.09
N ALA A 33 -25.52 -28.90 7.95
CA ALA A 33 -24.08 -28.71 7.78
C ALA A 33 -23.72 -29.18 6.37
N GLN A 34 -23.13 -28.28 5.59
CA GLN A 34 -22.87 -28.52 4.18
C GLN A 34 -21.83 -29.63 4.04
N GLY A 35 -22.20 -30.74 3.40
CA GLY A 35 -21.27 -31.81 3.05
C GLY A 35 -20.71 -31.66 1.64
N VAL A 36 -19.90 -32.64 1.26
CA VAL A 36 -19.37 -32.80 -0.10
C VAL A 36 -19.88 -34.11 -0.70
N ASP A 37 -20.29 -34.06 -1.96
CA ASP A 37 -20.44 -35.21 -2.83
C ASP A 37 -19.18 -35.29 -3.68
N ALA A 38 -18.26 -36.20 -3.34
CA ALA A 38 -16.98 -36.36 -4.02
C ALA A 38 -17.02 -37.54 -5.00
N ILE A 39 -16.68 -37.31 -6.26
CA ILE A 39 -16.52 -38.34 -7.28
C ILE A 39 -15.03 -38.60 -7.45
N PHE A 40 -14.61 -39.86 -7.34
CA PHE A 40 -13.30 -40.32 -7.76
C PHE A 40 -13.43 -40.88 -9.17
N LEU A 41 -12.88 -40.17 -10.16
CA LEU A 41 -12.86 -40.54 -11.57
C LEU A 41 -11.47 -41.09 -11.89
N LEU A 42 -11.36 -42.42 -11.89
CA LEU A 42 -10.09 -43.14 -11.99
C LEU A 42 -9.79 -43.51 -13.44
N ASP A 43 -8.57 -43.19 -13.90
CA ASP A 43 -8.08 -43.65 -15.19
C ASP A 43 -7.89 -45.17 -15.16
N ASN A 44 -8.61 -45.86 -16.04
CA ASN A 44 -8.51 -47.30 -16.20
C ASN A 44 -8.21 -47.70 -17.64
N SER A 45 -7.59 -46.79 -18.39
CA SER A 45 -7.11 -47.07 -19.74
C SER A 45 -5.92 -48.06 -19.73
N SER A 46 -5.51 -48.47 -20.92
CA SER A 46 -4.40 -49.39 -21.14
C SER A 46 -3.03 -48.77 -20.84
N SER A 47 -2.92 -47.44 -20.81
CA SER A 47 -1.68 -46.76 -20.41
C SER A 47 -1.39 -46.94 -18.93
N ILE A 48 -2.43 -47.17 -18.12
CA ILE A 48 -2.31 -47.45 -16.70
C ILE A 48 -1.83 -48.89 -16.50
N GLY A 49 -0.52 -49.06 -16.31
CA GLY A 49 0.13 -50.34 -16.00
C GLY A 49 0.53 -51.26 -17.15
N ASN A 50 0.53 -50.85 -18.44
CA ASN A 50 1.21 -51.61 -19.51
C ASN A 50 1.62 -50.80 -20.76
N ILE A 51 2.78 -51.18 -21.32
CA ILE A 51 3.42 -50.81 -22.61
C ILE A 51 4.04 -49.40 -22.72
N ASP A 52 5.11 -49.13 -21.97
CA ASP A 52 6.43 -48.82 -22.55
C ASP A 52 7.54 -48.99 -21.49
N SER A 53 8.41 -49.98 -21.67
CA SER A 53 9.77 -50.20 -21.12
C SER A 53 10.27 -49.58 -19.78
N SER A 54 9.42 -49.10 -18.87
CA SER A 54 9.80 -48.45 -17.60
C SER A 54 9.54 -49.35 -16.38
N PRO A 55 10.51 -49.50 -15.45
CA PRO A 55 10.40 -50.36 -14.27
C PRO A 55 9.43 -49.85 -13.19
N LEU A 56 8.80 -48.69 -13.37
CA LEU A 56 7.94 -48.03 -12.36
C LEU A 56 6.43 -48.30 -12.54
N GLN A 57 6.00 -48.82 -13.69
CA GLN A 57 4.58 -48.80 -14.10
C GLN A 57 3.64 -49.93 -13.60
N PRO A 58 4.09 -51.11 -13.13
CA PRO A 58 3.19 -52.09 -12.48
C PRO A 58 2.52 -51.56 -11.20
N LEU A 59 2.98 -50.41 -10.69
CA LEU A 59 2.55 -49.82 -9.43
C LEU A 59 1.47 -48.74 -9.59
N GLU A 60 1.21 -48.22 -10.80
CA GLU A 60 0.30 -47.08 -11.02
C GLU A 60 -1.13 -47.37 -10.57
N TYR A 61 -1.75 -48.45 -11.04
CA TYR A 61 -3.10 -48.81 -10.63
C TYR A 61 -3.17 -49.18 -9.13
N PRO A 62 -2.27 -50.03 -8.57
CA PRO A 62 -2.22 -50.28 -7.13
C PRO A 62 -2.11 -49.00 -6.28
N ASN A 63 -1.25 -48.06 -6.67
CA ASN A 63 -1.03 -46.81 -5.97
C ASN A 63 -2.23 -45.87 -6.10
N MET A 64 -2.82 -45.74 -7.30
CA MET A 64 -4.06 -44.98 -7.51
C MET A 64 -5.21 -45.54 -6.65
N LYS A 65 -5.37 -46.87 -6.60
CA LYS A 65 -6.36 -47.53 -5.73
C LYS A 65 -6.09 -47.19 -4.26
N LYS A 66 -4.83 -47.29 -3.81
CA LYS A 66 -4.43 -47.00 -2.44
C LYS A 66 -4.66 -45.53 -2.06
N SER A 67 -4.19 -44.59 -2.87
CA SER A 67 -4.39 -43.14 -2.68
C SER A 67 -5.87 -42.76 -2.66
N THR A 68 -6.68 -43.37 -3.52
CA THR A 68 -8.14 -43.19 -3.52
C THR A 68 -8.77 -43.69 -2.22
N GLN A 69 -8.39 -44.88 -1.76
CA GLN A 69 -8.89 -45.45 -0.50
C GLN A 69 -8.53 -44.57 0.71
N ASP A 70 -7.31 -44.03 0.74
CA ASP A 70 -6.84 -43.16 1.82
C ASP A 70 -7.55 -41.79 1.79
N LEU A 71 -7.79 -41.22 0.60
CA LEU A 71 -8.61 -40.01 0.45
C LEU A 71 -10.06 -40.24 0.88
N ILE A 72 -10.67 -41.38 0.53
CA ILE A 72 -12.02 -41.75 0.97
C ILE A 72 -12.10 -41.78 2.49
N ASP A 73 -11.14 -42.42 3.16
CA ASP A 73 -11.12 -42.49 4.62
C ASP A 73 -11.05 -41.09 5.25
N LYS A 74 -10.22 -40.20 4.71
CA LYS A 74 -10.07 -38.84 5.23
C LYS A 74 -11.31 -37.98 5.00
N ILE A 75 -11.87 -38.01 3.79
CA ILE A 75 -13.04 -37.20 3.41
C ILE A 75 -14.28 -37.66 4.18
N LEU A 76 -14.51 -38.97 4.33
CA LEU A 76 -15.67 -39.45 5.08
C LEU A 76 -15.50 -39.26 6.60
N ALA A 77 -14.28 -39.33 7.13
CA ALA A 77 -14.04 -39.13 8.56
C ALA A 77 -14.20 -37.67 9.00
N CYS A 78 -13.89 -36.70 8.14
CA CYS A 78 -13.85 -35.30 8.53
C CYS A 78 -15.23 -34.62 8.61
N ASN A 79 -16.23 -35.12 7.88
CA ASN A 79 -17.59 -34.59 7.94
C ASN A 79 -18.62 -35.70 7.66
N PRO A 80 -19.56 -35.98 8.59
CA PRO A 80 -20.53 -37.06 8.45
C PRO A 80 -21.55 -36.86 7.31
N TYR A 81 -21.64 -35.64 6.75
CA TYR A 81 -22.49 -35.33 5.60
C TYR A 81 -21.78 -35.55 4.25
N ASN A 82 -20.48 -35.85 4.27
CA ASN A 82 -19.73 -36.20 3.07
C ASN A 82 -20.18 -37.56 2.53
N ARG A 83 -20.20 -37.66 1.20
CA ARG A 83 -20.49 -38.88 0.47
C ARG A 83 -19.51 -38.97 -0.68
N VAL A 84 -19.14 -40.19 -1.04
CA VAL A 84 -18.20 -40.46 -2.13
C VAL A 84 -18.83 -41.41 -3.14
N ALA A 85 -18.45 -41.28 -4.40
CA ALA A 85 -18.71 -42.24 -5.46
C ALA A 85 -17.39 -42.56 -6.16
N VAL A 86 -17.14 -43.83 -6.48
CA VAL A 86 -15.97 -44.25 -7.25
C VAL A 86 -16.42 -44.63 -8.64
N THR A 87 -15.76 -44.04 -9.63
CA THR A 87 -16.01 -44.22 -11.05
C THR A 87 -14.70 -44.51 -11.76
N GLN A 88 -14.75 -45.29 -12.82
CA GLN A 88 -13.58 -45.65 -13.61
C GLN A 88 -13.88 -45.39 -15.08
N TYR A 89 -12.94 -44.80 -15.81
CA TYR A 89 -13.11 -44.55 -17.23
C TYR A 89 -12.03 -45.23 -18.08
N GLY A 90 -12.33 -45.43 -19.36
CA GLY A 90 -11.43 -45.97 -20.38
C GLY A 90 -12.15 -45.98 -21.74
N ALA A 91 -11.57 -46.55 -22.79
CA ALA A 91 -12.22 -46.67 -24.11
C ALA A 91 -12.29 -48.13 -24.59
N ASN A 92 -13.05 -48.39 -25.67
CA ASN A 92 -13.13 -49.72 -26.29
C ASN A 92 -11.96 -49.98 -27.26
N GLY A 93 -10.88 -50.59 -26.79
CA GLY A 93 -9.69 -50.79 -27.63
C GLY A 93 -8.85 -49.51 -27.82
N LEU A 94 -7.78 -49.58 -28.62
CA LEU A 94 -6.73 -48.54 -28.66
C LEU A 94 -7.11 -47.27 -29.46
N ASP A 95 -8.11 -47.35 -30.36
CA ASP A 95 -8.48 -46.28 -31.30
C ASP A 95 -9.96 -45.81 -31.17
N ALA A 96 -10.63 -46.07 -30.05
CA ALA A 96 -12.04 -45.69 -29.89
C ALA A 96 -12.23 -44.21 -29.53
N VAL A 97 -13.02 -43.52 -30.35
CA VAL A 97 -13.45 -42.11 -30.17
C VAL A 97 -14.42 -41.89 -29.00
N ASP A 98 -14.82 -42.97 -28.31
CA ASP A 98 -15.91 -43.01 -27.34
C ASP A 98 -15.43 -43.52 -25.97
N SER A 99 -15.63 -42.72 -24.92
CA SER A 99 -15.33 -43.07 -23.53
C SER A 99 -16.36 -44.06 -22.97
N TRP A 100 -15.92 -44.96 -22.11
CA TRP A 100 -16.78 -45.78 -21.25
C TRP A 100 -16.60 -45.40 -19.79
N LEU A 101 -17.69 -45.49 -19.03
CA LEU A 101 -17.73 -45.20 -17.61
C LEU A 101 -18.24 -46.42 -16.85
N TYR A 102 -17.59 -46.77 -15.75
CA TYR A 102 -18.10 -47.75 -14.79
C TYR A 102 -18.28 -47.08 -13.44
N ILE A 103 -19.51 -47.05 -12.93
CA ILE A 103 -19.86 -46.52 -11.61
C ILE A 103 -19.90 -47.69 -10.63
N GLU A 104 -18.94 -47.74 -9.70
CA GLU A 104 -18.85 -48.82 -8.70
C GLU A 104 -20.00 -48.73 -7.68
N SER A 105 -20.39 -47.51 -7.31
CA SER A 105 -21.55 -47.24 -6.48
C SER A 105 -22.03 -45.80 -6.65
N ASP A 106 -23.31 -45.57 -6.36
CA ASP A 106 -23.84 -44.23 -6.14
C ASP A 106 -23.22 -43.62 -4.85
N PHE A 107 -23.40 -42.32 -4.64
CA PHE A 107 -22.88 -41.58 -3.48
C PHE A 107 -23.23 -42.24 -2.15
N THR A 108 -22.19 -42.72 -1.46
CA THR A 108 -22.30 -43.42 -0.18
C THR A 108 -21.40 -42.77 0.87
N ASN A 109 -21.81 -42.86 2.14
CA ASN A 109 -20.97 -42.52 3.29
C ASN A 109 -20.40 -43.77 3.99
N ASN A 110 -20.58 -44.96 3.40
CA ASN A 110 -19.99 -46.20 3.89
C ASN A 110 -18.60 -46.40 3.27
N ALA A 111 -17.56 -46.11 4.05
CA ALA A 111 -16.17 -46.26 3.62
C ALA A 111 -15.83 -47.68 3.16
N THR A 112 -16.36 -48.71 3.81
CA THR A 112 -16.10 -50.12 3.41
C THR A 112 -16.66 -50.41 2.02
N ALA A 113 -17.88 -49.92 1.72
CA ALA A 113 -18.49 -50.09 0.40
C ALA A 113 -17.74 -49.28 -0.66
N ALA A 114 -17.45 -48.01 -0.39
CA ALA A 114 -16.76 -47.13 -1.33
C ALA A 114 -15.34 -47.58 -1.69
N LYS A 115 -14.62 -48.22 -0.75
CA LYS A 115 -13.26 -48.71 -0.95
C LYS A 115 -13.18 -50.08 -1.64
N ASN A 116 -14.32 -50.76 -1.80
CA ASN A 116 -14.39 -52.11 -2.39
C ASN A 116 -14.64 -52.02 -3.90
N PHE A 117 -13.60 -51.73 -4.66
CA PHE A 117 -13.63 -51.69 -6.12
C PHE A 117 -12.42 -52.40 -6.72
N ASP A 118 -12.61 -53.00 -7.88
CA ASP A 118 -11.58 -53.67 -8.66
C ASP A 118 -11.49 -53.06 -10.06
N ARG A 119 -10.45 -53.38 -10.81
CA ARG A 119 -10.25 -52.84 -12.16
C ARG A 119 -11.34 -53.35 -13.12
N ARG A 120 -12.12 -52.46 -13.75
CA ARG A 120 -13.29 -52.82 -14.59
C ARG A 120 -13.14 -52.69 -16.11
N LEU A 121 -12.27 -51.82 -16.60
CA LEU A 121 -12.15 -51.45 -18.01
C LEU A 121 -10.73 -51.73 -18.54
N SER A 122 -10.59 -51.81 -19.87
CA SER A 122 -9.30 -51.91 -20.56
C SER A 122 -9.41 -51.39 -22.00
N GLY A 123 -8.63 -50.37 -22.35
CA GLY A 123 -8.55 -49.79 -23.71
C GLY A 123 -8.06 -48.34 -23.70
N GLY A 124 -8.30 -47.56 -24.75
CA GLY A 124 -7.73 -46.22 -24.94
C GLY A 124 -8.18 -45.14 -23.93
N THR A 125 -7.65 -43.94 -24.10
CA THR A 125 -7.73 -42.79 -23.20
C THR A 125 -8.58 -41.68 -23.80
N VAL A 126 -9.80 -41.49 -23.29
CA VAL A 126 -10.68 -40.37 -23.70
C VAL A 126 -11.27 -39.75 -22.44
N THR A 127 -10.55 -38.81 -21.84
CA THR A 127 -10.86 -38.22 -20.52
C THR A 127 -12.05 -37.25 -20.58
N TRP A 128 -12.13 -36.43 -21.63
CA TRP A 128 -13.21 -35.46 -21.81
C TRP A 128 -14.59 -36.12 -21.98
N GLY A 129 -14.66 -37.26 -22.69
CA GLY A 129 -15.90 -38.01 -22.81
C GLY A 129 -16.31 -38.66 -21.49
N ALA A 130 -15.36 -39.01 -20.61
CA ALA A 130 -15.69 -39.45 -19.26
C ALA A 130 -16.33 -38.32 -18.43
N ALA A 131 -15.85 -37.08 -18.57
CA ALA A 131 -16.47 -35.92 -17.95
C ALA A 131 -17.91 -35.71 -18.45
N ARG A 132 -18.15 -35.86 -19.76
CA ARG A 132 -19.50 -35.85 -20.33
C ARG A 132 -20.41 -36.92 -19.71
N LEU A 133 -19.92 -38.16 -19.60
CA LEU A 133 -20.68 -39.27 -18.99
C LEU A 133 -20.95 -39.05 -17.49
N ILE A 134 -20.04 -38.39 -16.76
CA ILE A 134 -20.29 -37.96 -15.38
C ILE A 134 -21.41 -36.91 -15.31
N ASP A 135 -21.42 -35.92 -16.20
CA ASP A 135 -22.50 -34.93 -16.24
C ASP A 135 -23.87 -35.57 -16.54
N ASN A 136 -23.88 -36.54 -17.46
CA ASN A 136 -25.06 -37.35 -17.77
C ASN A 136 -25.54 -38.15 -16.54
N ALA A 137 -24.63 -38.85 -15.85
CA ALA A 137 -24.96 -39.62 -14.66
C ALA A 137 -25.49 -38.75 -13.50
N LEU A 138 -25.01 -37.50 -13.40
CA LEU A 138 -25.44 -36.52 -12.39
C LEU A 138 -26.80 -35.87 -12.71
N CYS A 139 -27.34 -36.02 -13.92
CA CYS A 139 -28.60 -35.38 -14.26
C CYS A 139 -29.82 -36.21 -13.79
N ALA A 140 -30.56 -35.67 -12.82
CA ALA A 140 -31.76 -36.31 -12.29
C ALA A 140 -33.00 -36.24 -13.24
N SER A 141 -33.04 -35.26 -14.14
CA SER A 141 -34.22 -34.94 -14.97
C SER A 141 -33.92 -34.58 -16.44
N CYS A 142 -32.66 -34.68 -16.88
CA CYS A 142 -32.36 -34.55 -18.30
C CYS A 142 -32.84 -35.83 -19.00
N THR A 143 -33.64 -35.69 -20.06
CA THR A 143 -33.47 -36.60 -21.19
C THR A 143 -32.01 -36.46 -21.62
N PRO A 144 -31.22 -37.55 -21.66
CA PRO A 144 -29.93 -37.51 -22.34
C PRO A 144 -30.12 -36.82 -23.69
N PRO A 145 -29.10 -36.11 -24.23
CA PRO A 145 -29.11 -35.76 -25.65
C PRO A 145 -29.59 -36.99 -26.41
N THR A 146 -30.49 -36.84 -27.37
CA THR A 146 -31.24 -37.94 -28.01
C THR A 146 -30.38 -39.02 -28.69
N ASP A 147 -29.05 -38.95 -28.54
CA ASP A 147 -28.15 -40.06 -28.76
C ASP A 147 -28.31 -41.14 -27.67
N ILE A 148 -28.95 -42.23 -28.09
CA ILE A 148 -29.11 -43.49 -27.34
C ILE A 148 -27.77 -44.08 -26.84
N PHE A 149 -26.63 -43.58 -27.35
CA PHE A 149 -25.29 -44.11 -27.08
C PHE A 149 -24.76 -43.78 -25.68
N ASP A 150 -25.06 -42.62 -25.08
CA ASP A 150 -24.39 -42.17 -23.85
C ASP A 150 -24.75 -43.02 -22.59
N GLU A 151 -26.01 -43.42 -22.38
CA GLU A 151 -26.38 -44.27 -21.22
C GLU A 151 -25.86 -45.71 -21.38
N GLN A 152 -25.69 -46.17 -22.63
CA GLN A 152 -25.09 -47.47 -22.95
C GLN A 152 -23.58 -47.49 -22.68
N MET A 153 -22.93 -46.33 -22.74
CA MET A 153 -21.51 -46.15 -22.46
C MET A 153 -21.19 -46.11 -20.95
N ILE A 154 -22.21 -46.01 -20.09
CA ILE A 154 -22.08 -46.33 -18.67
C ILE A 154 -22.28 -47.84 -18.51
N LEU A 155 -21.24 -48.63 -18.26
CA LEU A 155 -21.30 -50.10 -18.33
C LEU A 155 -21.83 -50.76 -17.05
N SER A 156 -21.71 -50.10 -15.90
CA SER A 156 -22.20 -50.58 -14.61
C SER A 156 -23.72 -50.72 -14.58
N SER A 157 -24.25 -51.55 -13.68
CA SER A 157 -25.69 -51.61 -13.41
C SER A 157 -26.21 -50.31 -12.77
N VAL A 158 -25.34 -49.59 -12.06
CA VAL A 158 -25.59 -48.22 -11.60
C VAL A 158 -25.36 -47.26 -12.75
N LYS A 159 -26.40 -46.52 -13.16
CA LYS A 159 -26.34 -45.55 -14.27
C LYS A 159 -26.35 -44.09 -13.83
N LYS A 160 -26.65 -43.83 -12.55
CA LYS A 160 -26.90 -42.47 -12.04
C LYS A 160 -26.11 -42.21 -10.76
N LEU A 161 -25.79 -40.93 -10.55
CA LEU A 161 -25.15 -40.39 -9.37
C LEU A 161 -26.11 -39.40 -8.68
N THR A 162 -26.70 -39.81 -7.57
CA THR A 162 -27.76 -39.07 -6.86
C THR A 162 -27.16 -38.02 -5.91
N ARG A 163 -26.93 -36.83 -6.47
CA ARG A 163 -26.38 -35.68 -5.73
C ARG A 163 -27.38 -35.12 -4.71
N LYS A 164 -26.88 -34.69 -3.56
CA LYS A 164 -27.58 -33.82 -2.61
C LYS A 164 -27.33 -32.38 -3.04
N SER A 165 -28.39 -31.65 -3.38
CA SER A 165 -28.29 -30.26 -3.87
C SER A 165 -27.62 -29.32 -2.86
N THR A 166 -27.68 -29.65 -1.57
CA THR A 166 -27.01 -28.91 -0.49
C THR A 166 -25.51 -29.20 -0.39
N ASN A 167 -25.02 -30.31 -0.95
CA ASN A 167 -23.60 -30.66 -0.91
C ASN A 167 -22.82 -30.00 -2.06
N ASN A 168 -21.58 -29.58 -1.80
CA ASN A 168 -20.64 -29.18 -2.85
C ASN A 168 -20.25 -30.41 -3.69
N LEU A 169 -20.00 -30.24 -4.98
CA LEU A 169 -19.55 -31.32 -5.86
C LEU A 169 -18.04 -31.20 -6.07
N VAL A 170 -17.29 -32.22 -5.70
CA VAL A 170 -15.85 -32.31 -5.96
C VAL A 170 -15.58 -33.51 -6.86
N ILE A 171 -14.77 -33.33 -7.89
CA ILE A 171 -14.37 -34.41 -8.80
C ILE A 171 -12.85 -34.54 -8.71
N PHE A 172 -12.40 -35.67 -8.19
CA PHE A 172 -11.01 -36.10 -8.23
C PHE A 172 -10.77 -36.84 -9.53
N LEU A 173 -10.09 -36.20 -10.47
CA LEU A 173 -9.69 -36.82 -11.72
C LEU A 173 -8.27 -37.38 -11.56
N PHE A 174 -8.13 -38.69 -11.70
CA PHE A 174 -6.82 -39.33 -11.87
C PHE A 174 -6.61 -39.54 -13.35
N THR A 175 -5.46 -39.12 -13.88
CA THR A 175 -5.15 -39.23 -15.32
C THR A 175 -3.65 -39.24 -15.58
N ASP A 176 -3.20 -39.96 -16.61
CA ASP A 176 -1.82 -39.89 -17.11
C ASP A 176 -1.65 -38.96 -18.32
N GLY A 177 -2.75 -38.56 -18.95
CA GLY A 177 -2.87 -37.42 -19.86
C GLY A 177 -1.89 -37.45 -21.02
N ARG A 178 -1.89 -38.50 -21.85
CA ARG A 178 -0.96 -38.58 -22.99
C ARG A 178 -1.43 -37.65 -24.13
N PRO A 179 -0.53 -37.12 -24.97
CA PRO A 179 -0.91 -36.25 -26.10
C PRO A 179 -1.83 -36.89 -27.15
N GLN A 180 -1.95 -38.23 -27.17
CA GLN A 180 -2.86 -38.99 -28.03
C GLN A 180 -4.32 -38.90 -27.53
N ASP A 181 -4.53 -38.45 -26.30
CA ASP A 181 -5.83 -38.23 -25.66
C ASP A 181 -6.51 -36.94 -26.20
N ALA A 182 -5.83 -36.23 -27.13
CA ALA A 182 -6.18 -34.89 -27.61
C ALA A 182 -6.10 -34.68 -29.15
N ALA A 183 -6.31 -35.70 -30.01
CA ALA A 183 -6.33 -35.47 -31.47
C ALA A 183 -7.38 -36.34 -32.22
N PRO A 184 -8.05 -35.80 -33.27
CA PRO A 184 -7.42 -35.13 -34.41
C PRO A 184 -7.67 -33.63 -34.47
N ILE A 185 -6.60 -32.88 -34.73
CA ILE A 185 -6.68 -31.53 -35.29
C ILE A 185 -7.40 -31.66 -36.63
N THR A 186 -8.70 -31.36 -36.68
CA THR A 186 -9.32 -31.03 -37.96
C THR A 186 -8.73 -29.69 -38.43
N PRO A 187 -8.62 -29.45 -39.75
CA PRO A 187 -8.10 -28.20 -40.30
C PRO A 187 -8.88 -26.93 -39.88
N GLU A 188 -9.94 -27.07 -39.08
CA GLU A 188 -10.86 -26.00 -38.70
C GLU A 188 -10.63 -25.45 -37.29
N GLY A 189 -9.70 -26.01 -36.49
CA GLY A 189 -9.20 -25.32 -35.28
C GLY A 189 -10.22 -25.11 -34.16
N ASP A 190 -11.21 -25.99 -34.01
CA ASP A 190 -12.19 -25.90 -32.93
C ASP A 190 -11.74 -26.68 -31.68
N ALA A 191 -11.60 -25.96 -30.57
CA ALA A 191 -11.19 -26.45 -29.25
C ALA A 191 -12.37 -27.13 -28.51
N TYR A 192 -12.50 -28.46 -28.60
CA TYR A 192 -13.49 -29.21 -27.83
C TYR A 192 -12.97 -29.79 -26.49
N ASP A 193 -11.66 -29.79 -26.23
CA ASP A 193 -11.02 -30.57 -25.15
C ASP A 193 -11.40 -30.13 -23.71
N PHE A 194 -11.50 -28.83 -23.44
CA PHE A 194 -11.83 -28.34 -22.10
C PHE A 194 -13.33 -28.10 -21.85
N SER A 195 -14.15 -28.15 -22.89
CA SER A 195 -15.54 -27.69 -22.86
C SER A 195 -16.39 -28.46 -21.83
N GLU A 196 -16.23 -29.77 -21.75
CA GLU A 196 -16.99 -30.61 -20.82
C GLU A 196 -16.61 -30.37 -19.36
N TYR A 197 -15.32 -30.18 -19.07
CA TYR A 197 -14.87 -29.80 -17.73
C TYR A 197 -15.39 -28.40 -17.35
N ASN A 198 -15.36 -27.45 -18.29
CA ASN A 198 -15.88 -26.09 -18.09
C ASN A 198 -17.40 -26.11 -17.88
N ASN A 199 -18.14 -26.99 -18.56
CA ASN A 199 -19.57 -27.21 -18.37
C ASN A 199 -19.87 -27.76 -16.97
N LEU A 200 -19.13 -28.75 -16.49
CA LEU A 200 -19.27 -29.26 -15.12
C LEU A 200 -18.98 -28.18 -14.06
N LYS A 201 -17.91 -27.39 -14.25
CA LYS A 201 -17.58 -26.25 -13.38
C LYS A 201 -18.70 -25.22 -13.36
N THR A 202 -19.29 -24.90 -14.51
CA THR A 202 -20.30 -23.85 -14.65
C THR A 202 -21.69 -24.31 -14.23
N ASN A 203 -22.17 -25.42 -14.80
CA ASN A 203 -23.55 -25.90 -14.67
C ASN A 203 -23.76 -26.66 -13.35
N ARG A 204 -22.75 -27.40 -12.88
CA ARG A 204 -22.84 -28.20 -11.64
C ARG A 204 -22.13 -27.57 -10.46
N LYS A 205 -21.39 -26.48 -10.67
CA LYS A 205 -20.49 -25.88 -9.66
C LYS A 205 -19.48 -26.89 -9.15
N ALA A 206 -18.96 -27.74 -10.06
CA ALA A 206 -17.99 -28.77 -9.72
C ALA A 206 -16.61 -28.15 -9.45
N THR A 207 -15.95 -28.59 -8.38
CA THR A 207 -14.53 -28.34 -8.13
C THR A 207 -13.72 -29.53 -8.61
N PHE A 208 -12.79 -29.30 -9.53
CA PHE A 208 -11.86 -30.32 -10.01
C PHE A 208 -10.57 -30.32 -9.19
N VAL A 209 -10.22 -31.48 -8.66
CA VAL A 209 -8.89 -31.80 -8.13
C VAL A 209 -8.26 -32.81 -9.07
N VAL A 210 -7.15 -32.46 -9.71
CA VAL A 210 -6.55 -33.34 -10.73
C VAL A 210 -5.27 -33.95 -10.18
N LEU A 211 -5.23 -35.27 -10.14
CA LEU A 211 -4.06 -36.05 -9.80
C LEU A 211 -3.46 -36.58 -11.09
N GLN A 212 -2.29 -36.06 -11.45
CA GLN A 212 -1.60 -36.41 -12.68
C GLN A 212 -0.38 -37.28 -12.37
N ALA A 213 -0.25 -38.39 -13.09
CA ALA A 213 0.95 -39.23 -13.07
C ALA A 213 1.15 -39.94 -14.42
N PRO A 214 2.38 -40.11 -14.93
CA PRO A 214 3.63 -39.81 -14.26
C PRO A 214 3.95 -38.32 -14.27
N SER A 215 4.45 -37.83 -13.13
CA SER A 215 4.86 -36.44 -12.97
C SER A 215 6.10 -36.17 -13.81
N GLU A 216 5.92 -35.35 -14.85
CA GLU A 216 7.02 -34.81 -15.65
C GLU A 216 6.91 -33.29 -15.66
N THR A 217 7.99 -32.62 -15.27
CA THR A 217 8.04 -31.15 -15.24
C THR A 217 7.80 -30.58 -16.63
N ASN A 218 6.79 -29.72 -16.78
CA ASN A 218 6.42 -29.04 -18.04
C ASN A 218 6.04 -29.96 -19.21
N SER A 219 5.57 -31.19 -18.94
CA SER A 219 4.93 -32.00 -19.98
C SER A 219 3.56 -31.42 -20.34
N ILE A 220 3.14 -31.62 -21.58
CA ILE A 220 1.79 -31.23 -22.05
C ILE A 220 0.70 -31.80 -21.13
N ALA A 221 0.89 -33.05 -20.66
CA ALA A 221 0.03 -33.74 -19.70
C ALA A 221 -0.15 -32.94 -18.39
N SER A 222 0.96 -32.51 -17.78
CA SER A 222 0.97 -31.72 -16.54
C SER A 222 0.26 -30.38 -16.71
N ASN A 223 0.46 -29.74 -17.86
CA ASN A 223 -0.09 -28.42 -18.17
C ASN A 223 -1.61 -28.48 -18.42
N MET A 224 -2.07 -29.54 -19.10
CA MET A 224 -3.50 -29.83 -19.30
C MET A 224 -4.20 -30.18 -17.98
N ALA A 225 -3.56 -31.02 -17.15
CA ALA A 225 -4.08 -31.33 -15.82
C ALA A 225 -4.28 -30.07 -14.96
N ALA A 226 -3.36 -29.10 -15.06
CA ALA A 226 -3.49 -27.80 -14.40
C ALA A 226 -4.62 -26.94 -14.99
N ALA A 227 -4.87 -27.01 -16.30
CA ALA A 227 -5.97 -26.30 -16.96
C ALA A 227 -7.36 -26.87 -16.63
N ILE A 228 -7.46 -28.19 -16.40
CA ILE A 228 -8.68 -28.86 -15.94
C ILE A 228 -8.94 -28.54 -14.46
N ALA A 229 -7.90 -28.58 -13.62
CA ALA A 229 -8.03 -28.34 -12.19
C ALA A 229 -8.66 -26.98 -11.86
N SER A 230 -9.41 -26.92 -10.76
CA SER A 230 -9.96 -25.65 -10.30
C SER A 230 -8.89 -24.76 -9.68
N VAL A 231 -9.12 -23.44 -9.73
CA VAL A 231 -8.26 -22.46 -9.04
C VAL A 231 -8.23 -22.75 -7.52
N GLY A 232 -7.07 -22.58 -6.90
CA GLY A 232 -6.78 -22.94 -5.51
C GLY A 232 -5.66 -23.98 -5.42
N GLY A 233 -5.35 -24.54 -4.24
CA GLY A 233 -4.32 -25.58 -4.12
C GLY A 233 -2.87 -25.08 -4.17
N SER A 234 -1.92 -25.98 -4.47
CA SER A 234 -0.48 -25.74 -4.36
C SER A 234 0.27 -25.68 -5.69
N TYR A 235 -0.36 -26.05 -6.82
CA TYR A 235 0.31 -26.05 -8.11
C TYR A 235 0.52 -24.62 -8.63
N THR A 236 1.77 -24.29 -8.95
CA THR A 236 2.21 -22.96 -9.44
C THR A 236 2.95 -23.01 -10.78
N GLY A 237 2.93 -24.16 -11.44
CA GLY A 237 3.58 -24.37 -12.73
C GLY A 237 2.80 -23.76 -13.90
N TRP A 238 3.26 -24.04 -15.12
CA TRP A 238 2.64 -23.54 -16.34
C TRP A 238 1.27 -24.20 -16.57
N ILE A 239 0.31 -23.44 -17.10
CA ILE A 239 -1.06 -23.91 -17.37
C ILE A 239 -1.30 -23.83 -18.87
N GLU A 240 -1.84 -24.91 -19.45
CA GLU A 240 -2.29 -24.92 -20.84
C GLU A 240 -3.42 -23.91 -21.06
N ALA A 241 -3.49 -23.29 -22.23
CA ALA A 241 -4.48 -22.25 -22.48
C ALA A 241 -5.91 -22.84 -22.52
N ASN A 242 -6.74 -22.46 -21.56
CA ASN A 242 -8.17 -22.79 -21.52
C ASN A 242 -8.99 -21.50 -21.47
N VAL A 243 -9.24 -20.91 -22.63
CA VAL A 243 -9.95 -19.62 -22.77
C VAL A 243 -11.37 -19.68 -22.19
N GLY A 244 -11.99 -20.86 -22.17
CA GLY A 244 -13.33 -21.08 -21.63
C GLY A 244 -13.39 -21.35 -20.12
N ASP A 245 -12.26 -21.33 -19.40
CA ASP A 245 -12.24 -21.62 -17.96
C ASP A 245 -13.04 -20.57 -17.16
N PRO A 246 -14.17 -20.94 -16.51
CA PRO A 246 -14.97 -19.99 -15.74
C PRO A 246 -14.23 -19.39 -14.53
N GLN A 247 -13.09 -19.96 -14.15
CA GLN A 247 -12.25 -19.46 -13.06
C GLN A 247 -11.04 -18.63 -13.54
N GLY A 248 -10.94 -18.41 -14.85
CA GLY A 248 -9.92 -17.60 -15.51
C GLY A 248 -8.75 -18.42 -16.05
N SER A 249 -8.53 -18.36 -17.38
CA SER A 249 -7.39 -18.99 -18.04
C SER A 249 -6.06 -18.52 -17.44
N GLY A 250 -5.18 -19.45 -17.08
CA GLY A 250 -3.85 -19.13 -16.54
C GLY A 250 -3.82 -18.60 -15.10
N VAL A 251 -4.97 -18.51 -14.41
CA VAL A 251 -5.01 -18.10 -13.00
C VAL A 251 -4.38 -19.18 -12.12
N LEU A 252 -3.46 -18.78 -11.25
CA LEU A 252 -2.75 -19.61 -10.27
C LEU A 252 -3.14 -19.24 -8.83
N PRO A 253 -2.99 -20.16 -7.85
CA PRO A 253 -2.57 -21.57 -8.00
C PRO A 253 -3.69 -22.50 -8.50
N ARG A 254 -3.35 -23.76 -8.83
CA ARG A 254 -4.29 -24.83 -9.26
C ARG A 254 -4.33 -26.04 -8.32
N LYS A 255 -5.51 -26.66 -8.18
CA LYS A 255 -5.77 -27.87 -7.37
C LYS A 255 -5.27 -29.13 -8.09
N THR A 256 -4.01 -29.12 -8.47
CA THR A 256 -3.34 -30.23 -9.16
C THR A 256 -2.29 -30.84 -8.24
N VAL A 257 -2.25 -32.17 -8.19
CA VAL A 257 -1.20 -32.93 -7.50
C VAL A 257 -0.46 -33.76 -8.52
N MET A 258 0.86 -33.58 -8.58
CA MET A 258 1.74 -34.32 -9.47
C MET A 258 2.35 -35.49 -8.71
N SER A 259 2.26 -36.71 -9.26
CA SER A 259 2.87 -37.92 -8.69
C SER A 259 3.55 -38.73 -9.78
N SER A 260 4.60 -39.49 -9.47
CA SER A 260 5.25 -40.36 -10.45
C SER A 260 4.44 -41.62 -10.80
N THR A 261 3.61 -42.11 -9.88
CA THR A 261 2.88 -43.38 -10.03
C THR A 261 1.51 -43.36 -9.37
N PHE A 262 0.91 -42.18 -9.18
CA PHE A 262 -0.29 -41.98 -8.32
C PHE A 262 -0.12 -42.37 -6.84
N ASP A 263 1.11 -42.58 -6.38
CA ASP A 263 1.42 -42.64 -4.94
C ASP A 263 1.39 -41.20 -4.40
N VAL A 264 0.34 -40.89 -3.64
CA VAL A 264 0.11 -39.55 -3.10
C VAL A 264 0.55 -39.57 -1.65
N SER A 265 1.44 -38.64 -1.28
CA SER A 265 1.97 -38.59 0.08
C SER A 265 0.86 -38.38 1.11
N SER A 266 1.04 -38.90 2.33
CA SER A 266 0.11 -38.63 3.43
C SER A 266 -0.09 -37.14 3.71
N ILE A 267 0.91 -36.30 3.42
CA ILE A 267 0.83 -34.84 3.58
C ILE A 267 -0.13 -34.25 2.55
N ASP A 268 0.00 -34.64 1.28
CA ASP A 268 -0.88 -34.16 0.21
C ASP A 268 -2.30 -34.70 0.38
N ILE A 269 -2.46 -35.98 0.80
CA ILE A 269 -3.76 -36.56 1.14
C ILE A 269 -4.45 -35.75 2.25
N ASN A 270 -3.72 -35.45 3.35
CA ASN A 270 -4.29 -34.64 4.43
C ASN A 270 -4.64 -33.23 3.94
N THR A 271 -3.77 -32.60 3.14
CA THR A 271 -4.00 -31.24 2.62
C THR A 271 -5.21 -31.18 1.68
N LEU A 272 -5.34 -32.16 0.78
CA LEU A 272 -6.48 -32.29 -0.12
C LEU A 272 -7.77 -32.52 0.66
N ALA A 273 -7.74 -33.44 1.62
CA ALA A 273 -8.88 -33.71 2.48
C ALA A 273 -9.27 -32.46 3.27
N ASP A 274 -8.34 -31.80 3.97
CA ASP A 274 -8.61 -30.60 4.76
C ASP A 274 -9.27 -29.50 3.91
N ASN A 275 -8.76 -29.25 2.70
CA ASN A 275 -9.36 -28.27 1.77
C ASN A 275 -10.80 -28.62 1.35
N ILE A 276 -11.17 -29.91 1.35
CA ILE A 276 -12.50 -30.41 1.00
C ILE A 276 -13.41 -30.49 2.24
N CYS A 277 -12.82 -30.75 3.40
CA CYS A 277 -13.47 -30.93 4.67
C CYS A 277 -13.95 -29.62 5.32
N ILE A 278 -13.55 -28.47 4.77
CA ILE A 278 -14.04 -27.17 5.19
C ILE A 278 -15.56 -27.08 4.89
N SER A 279 -16.38 -27.34 5.90
CA SER A 279 -17.85 -27.24 5.85
C SER A 279 -18.25 -25.79 6.11
N CYS A 280 -18.15 -24.96 5.09
CA CYS A 280 -18.79 -23.66 5.09
C CYS A 280 -19.29 -23.34 3.70
N THR A 281 -20.44 -22.68 3.67
CA THR A 281 -20.98 -22.09 2.45
C THR A 281 -19.99 -21.05 1.90
N PRO A 282 -19.62 -21.10 0.61
CA PRO A 282 -18.75 -20.12 -0.03
C PRO A 282 -19.46 -18.77 -0.13
N ILE A 283 -19.59 -18.08 1.01
CA ILE A 283 -20.30 -16.81 1.13
C ILE A 283 -19.25 -15.74 1.40
N VAL A 284 -19.02 -14.93 0.38
CA VAL A 284 -18.57 -13.56 0.57
C VAL A 284 -19.78 -12.68 0.32
N ALA A 285 -20.11 -11.84 1.30
CA ALA A 285 -21.12 -10.80 1.13
C ALA A 285 -20.42 -9.45 1.14
N ILE A 286 -20.67 -8.62 0.13
CA ILE A 286 -20.23 -7.23 0.12
C ILE A 286 -21.48 -6.40 0.43
N ASN A 287 -21.55 -5.90 1.66
CA ASN A 287 -22.72 -5.17 2.15
C ASN A 287 -22.84 -3.82 1.44
N THR A 288 -21.73 -3.08 1.40
CA THR A 288 -21.67 -1.75 0.77
C THR A 288 -20.28 -1.44 0.22
N VAL A 289 -20.24 -0.52 -0.74
CA VAL A 289 -19.04 0.24 -1.06
C VAL A 289 -19.36 1.72 -0.87
N THR A 290 -18.60 2.40 -0.01
CA THR A 290 -18.87 3.80 0.35
C THR A 290 -17.68 4.71 0.08
N PRO A 291 -17.90 5.95 -0.40
CA PRO A 291 -19.18 6.48 -0.88
C PRO A 291 -19.63 5.85 -2.21
N THR A 292 -20.94 5.77 -2.46
CA THR A 292 -21.49 5.24 -3.72
C THR A 292 -21.30 6.18 -4.90
N THR A 293 -21.26 7.49 -4.63
CA THR A 293 -20.92 8.52 -5.58
C THR A 293 -20.17 9.65 -4.88
N GLN A 294 -19.21 10.25 -5.57
CA GLN A 294 -18.57 11.49 -5.11
C GLN A 294 -18.26 12.41 -6.29
N ALA A 295 -18.49 13.71 -6.08
CA ALA A 295 -18.11 14.77 -6.99
C ALA A 295 -16.92 15.53 -6.41
N ILE A 296 -15.86 15.65 -7.19
CA ILE A 296 -14.57 16.20 -6.79
C ILE A 296 -14.15 17.23 -7.83
N CYS A 297 -13.54 18.32 -7.39
CA CYS A 297 -12.89 19.28 -8.27
C CYS A 297 -11.54 18.74 -8.79
N PHE A 298 -11.02 19.34 -9.86
CA PHE A 298 -9.73 18.94 -10.44
C PHE A 298 -8.60 19.01 -9.41
N ASN A 299 -7.84 17.92 -9.27
CA ASN A 299 -6.80 17.72 -8.24
C ASN A 299 -7.29 17.79 -6.77
N GLY A 300 -8.60 17.76 -6.53
CA GLY A 300 -9.16 17.69 -5.19
C GLY A 300 -8.88 16.37 -4.50
N LYS A 301 -9.02 16.36 -3.17
CA LYS A 301 -8.87 15.15 -2.36
C LYS A 301 -10.15 14.31 -2.41
N ALA A 302 -10.07 13.10 -2.98
CA ALA A 302 -11.15 12.13 -2.93
C ALA A 302 -11.32 11.53 -1.52
N GLN A 303 -12.55 11.16 -1.18
CA GLN A 303 -12.79 10.22 -0.08
C GLN A 303 -12.36 8.82 -0.54
N PRO A 304 -11.62 8.07 0.31
CA PRO A 304 -11.32 6.67 0.01
C PRO A 304 -12.61 5.88 -0.23
N LEU A 305 -12.63 5.05 -1.25
CA LEU A 305 -13.65 4.03 -1.43
C LEU A 305 -13.36 2.91 -0.42
N ILE A 306 -14.38 2.47 0.30
CA ILE A 306 -14.27 1.44 1.34
C ILE A 306 -15.26 0.33 1.01
N ALA A 307 -14.76 -0.90 0.87
CA ALA A 307 -15.58 -2.08 0.70
C ALA A 307 -15.83 -2.76 2.04
N ASP A 308 -17.09 -2.77 2.48
CA ASP A 308 -17.51 -3.53 3.66
C ASP A 308 -17.92 -4.93 3.22
N ALA A 309 -17.05 -5.89 3.48
CA ALA A 309 -17.23 -7.27 3.08
C ALA A 309 -17.08 -8.22 4.28
N THR A 310 -17.90 -9.26 4.29
CA THR A 310 -17.85 -10.35 5.27
C THR A 310 -17.61 -11.67 4.55
N GLY A 311 -16.75 -12.50 5.14
CA GLY A 311 -16.54 -13.90 4.78
C GLY A 311 -16.27 -14.71 6.04
N ALA A 312 -16.10 -16.01 5.86
CA ALA A 312 -15.80 -16.95 6.93
C ALA A 312 -14.29 -17.05 7.22
N GLY A 313 -13.43 -16.62 6.29
CA GLY A 313 -11.98 -16.57 6.43
C GLY A 313 -11.35 -15.21 6.14
N THR A 314 -10.06 -15.23 5.84
CA THR A 314 -9.32 -14.03 5.42
C THR A 314 -9.77 -13.58 4.05
N LEU A 315 -10.15 -12.31 3.93
CA LEU A 315 -10.59 -11.71 2.67
C LEU A 315 -9.42 -11.11 1.89
N SER A 316 -9.38 -11.37 0.59
CA SER A 316 -8.51 -10.72 -0.39
C SER A 316 -9.33 -9.82 -1.29
N TYR A 317 -8.78 -8.66 -1.65
CA TYR A 317 -9.46 -7.64 -2.45
C TYR A 317 -8.69 -7.41 -3.75
N GLN A 318 -9.41 -7.04 -4.81
CA GLN A 318 -8.80 -6.52 -6.03
C GLN A 318 -9.74 -5.49 -6.68
N TRP A 319 -9.28 -4.25 -6.80
CA TRP A 319 -10.05 -3.17 -7.41
C TRP A 319 -9.88 -3.11 -8.93
N TYR A 320 -10.97 -2.69 -9.59
CA TYR A 320 -11.07 -2.48 -11.03
C TYR A 320 -11.69 -1.11 -11.31
N SER A 321 -11.36 -0.55 -12.47
CA SER A 321 -11.93 0.71 -12.98
C SER A 321 -12.62 0.50 -14.32
N ASN A 322 -13.58 1.36 -14.64
CA ASN A 322 -14.28 1.33 -15.92
C ASN A 322 -14.70 2.75 -16.33
N THR A 323 -14.80 3.01 -17.63
CA THR A 323 -15.35 4.25 -18.19
C THR A 323 -16.88 4.18 -18.33
N THR A 324 -17.46 2.99 -18.17
CA THR A 324 -18.90 2.75 -18.15
C THR A 324 -19.33 2.14 -16.81
N SER A 325 -20.60 2.28 -16.44
CA SER A 325 -21.15 1.66 -15.23
C SER A 325 -21.38 0.15 -15.45
N SER A 326 -20.29 -0.61 -15.56
CA SER A 326 -20.31 -2.07 -15.74
C SER A 326 -19.18 -2.77 -14.97
N THR A 327 -19.46 -3.98 -14.49
CA THR A 327 -18.45 -4.92 -13.93
C THR A 327 -17.80 -5.80 -15.00
N THR A 328 -18.23 -5.68 -16.26
CA THR A 328 -17.67 -6.40 -17.41
C THR A 328 -16.73 -5.47 -18.20
N GLY A 329 -15.57 -5.98 -18.61
CA GLY A 329 -14.56 -5.20 -19.34
C GLY A 329 -13.81 -4.17 -18.48
N GLY A 330 -13.90 -4.27 -17.15
CA GLY A 330 -13.15 -3.39 -16.25
C GLY A 330 -11.64 -3.56 -16.39
N THR A 331 -10.91 -2.46 -16.29
CA THR A 331 -9.44 -2.43 -16.26
C THR A 331 -8.95 -2.70 -14.84
N LEU A 332 -8.10 -3.72 -14.71
CA LEU A 332 -7.41 -4.05 -13.46
C LEU A 332 -6.60 -2.86 -12.94
N ILE A 333 -6.66 -2.58 -11.64
CA ILE A 333 -5.82 -1.58 -10.98
C ILE A 333 -4.69 -2.32 -10.24
N PRO A 334 -3.45 -2.34 -10.76
CA PRO A 334 -2.36 -3.11 -10.18
C PRO A 334 -2.07 -2.68 -8.73
N GLY A 335 -1.93 -3.65 -7.84
CA GLY A 335 -1.57 -3.42 -6.43
C GLY A 335 -2.70 -2.88 -5.54
N ALA A 336 -3.89 -2.61 -6.08
CA ALA A 336 -5.04 -2.21 -5.29
C ALA A 336 -5.71 -3.43 -4.63
N THR A 337 -5.06 -3.98 -3.61
CA THR A 337 -5.45 -5.23 -2.93
C THR A 337 -5.98 -5.06 -1.51
N SER A 338 -6.28 -3.82 -1.11
CA SER A 338 -6.82 -3.48 0.20
C SER A 338 -8.35 -3.28 0.16
N ALA A 339 -9.01 -3.40 1.32
CA ALA A 339 -10.43 -3.07 1.48
C ALA A 339 -10.74 -1.59 1.20
N THR A 340 -9.71 -0.74 1.17
CA THR A 340 -9.80 0.69 0.86
C THR A 340 -9.03 1.02 -0.42
N PHE A 341 -9.54 1.97 -1.19
CA PHE A 341 -8.91 2.46 -2.41
C PHE A 341 -9.04 3.99 -2.54
N ASN A 342 -7.93 4.67 -2.86
CA ASN A 342 -7.89 6.11 -3.08
C ASN A 342 -7.97 6.42 -4.59
N PRO A 343 -9.12 6.86 -5.11
CA PRO A 343 -9.26 7.09 -6.54
C PRO A 343 -8.47 8.34 -7.00
N PRO A 344 -7.85 8.31 -8.19
CA PRO A 344 -7.13 9.44 -8.76
C PRO A 344 -8.07 10.58 -9.16
N THR A 345 -7.59 11.82 -9.04
CA THR A 345 -8.37 13.05 -9.31
C THR A 345 -7.67 14.02 -10.28
N SER A 346 -6.62 13.54 -10.97
CA SER A 346 -5.79 14.32 -11.89
C SER A 346 -6.33 14.43 -13.32
N VAL A 347 -7.45 13.76 -13.61
CA VAL A 347 -8.11 13.78 -14.92
C VAL A 347 -9.58 14.08 -14.72
N ALA A 348 -10.07 15.13 -15.38
CA ALA A 348 -11.48 15.49 -15.35
C ALA A 348 -12.31 14.48 -16.17
N ALA A 349 -13.00 13.57 -15.48
CA ALA A 349 -13.85 12.55 -16.07
C ALA A 349 -14.76 11.93 -15.00
N THR A 350 -15.73 11.13 -15.44
CA THR A 350 -16.43 10.19 -14.56
C THR A 350 -15.78 8.82 -14.71
N THR A 351 -15.30 8.26 -13.60
CA THR A 351 -14.73 6.90 -13.56
C THR A 351 -15.55 6.04 -12.61
N TYR A 352 -15.84 4.82 -13.03
CA TYR A 352 -16.57 3.83 -12.25
C TYR A 352 -15.60 2.83 -11.63
N TYR A 353 -15.87 2.40 -10.41
CA TYR A 353 -15.05 1.43 -9.69
C TYR A 353 -15.89 0.31 -9.11
N TYR A 354 -15.30 -0.87 -9.03
CA TYR A 354 -15.83 -2.01 -8.30
C TYR A 354 -14.67 -2.84 -7.76
N VAL A 355 -14.95 -3.68 -6.76
CA VAL A 355 -13.97 -4.57 -6.15
C VAL A 355 -14.46 -6.01 -6.24
N MET A 356 -13.54 -6.92 -6.53
CA MET A 356 -13.75 -8.35 -6.34
C MET A 356 -13.14 -8.77 -5.02
N VAL A 357 -13.91 -9.49 -4.21
CA VAL A 357 -13.49 -9.98 -2.90
C VAL A 357 -13.56 -11.50 -2.89
N SER A 358 -12.50 -12.14 -2.40
CA SER A 358 -12.42 -13.59 -2.27
C SER A 358 -12.01 -14.01 -0.86
N ASP A 359 -12.58 -15.11 -0.38
CA ASP A 359 -12.29 -15.72 0.91
C ASP A 359 -11.32 -16.90 0.74
N THR A 360 -10.24 -16.93 1.51
CA THR A 360 -9.23 -17.99 1.45
C THR A 360 -9.66 -19.30 2.12
N SER A 361 -10.62 -19.26 3.04
CA SER A 361 -11.04 -20.41 3.84
C SER A 361 -12.22 -21.14 3.20
N CYS A 362 -13.22 -20.40 2.73
CA CYS A 362 -14.44 -21.00 2.18
C CYS A 362 -14.58 -20.80 0.67
N GLU A 363 -13.55 -20.27 0.00
CA GLU A 363 -13.50 -20.01 -1.45
C GLU A 363 -14.64 -19.14 -2.00
N GLY A 364 -15.36 -18.44 -1.11
CA GLY A 364 -16.41 -17.51 -1.49
C GLY A 364 -15.84 -16.38 -2.34
N LYS A 365 -16.58 -15.96 -3.37
CA LYS A 365 -16.23 -14.82 -4.22
C LYS A 365 -17.46 -13.94 -4.41
N ALA A 366 -17.25 -12.63 -4.36
CA ALA A 366 -18.28 -11.65 -4.67
C ALA A 366 -17.69 -10.47 -5.45
N THR A 367 -18.52 -9.88 -6.31
CA THR A 367 -18.24 -8.61 -6.98
C THR A 367 -19.13 -7.55 -6.37
N SER A 368 -18.56 -6.41 -6.03
CA SER A 368 -19.32 -5.32 -5.41
C SER A 368 -20.30 -4.67 -6.39
N PRO A 369 -21.30 -3.94 -5.89
CA PRO A 369 -21.94 -2.88 -6.67
C PRO A 369 -20.93 -1.87 -7.19
N ILE A 370 -21.32 -1.15 -8.24
CA ILE A 370 -20.48 -0.14 -8.90
C ILE A 370 -20.64 1.19 -8.18
N VAL A 371 -19.53 1.89 -7.95
CA VAL A 371 -19.50 3.26 -7.42
C VAL A 371 -18.89 4.22 -8.44
N SER A 372 -19.21 5.52 -8.32
CA SER A 372 -18.78 6.55 -9.27
C SER A 372 -17.95 7.65 -8.62
N VAL A 373 -16.90 8.08 -9.33
CA VAL A 373 -16.07 9.24 -8.98
C VAL A 373 -16.12 10.22 -10.15
N MET A 374 -16.68 11.40 -9.91
CA MET A 374 -16.83 12.46 -10.91
C MET A 374 -15.84 13.57 -10.61
N VAL A 375 -14.86 13.77 -11.50
CA VAL A 375 -13.87 14.85 -11.39
C VAL A 375 -14.24 15.97 -12.35
N SER A 376 -14.55 17.15 -11.82
CA SER A 376 -14.82 18.37 -12.60
C SER A 376 -13.55 18.91 -13.27
N SER A 377 -13.69 19.68 -14.35
CA SER A 377 -12.59 20.42 -14.97
C SER A 377 -12.15 21.67 -14.19
N THR A 378 -12.95 22.10 -13.21
CA THR A 378 -12.63 23.28 -12.39
C THR A 378 -11.75 22.91 -11.19
N PRO A 379 -10.65 23.65 -10.93
CA PRO A 379 -9.86 23.51 -9.71
C PRO A 379 -10.71 23.74 -8.44
N CYS A 380 -10.28 23.13 -7.34
CA CYS A 380 -10.97 23.30 -6.06
C CYS A 380 -10.91 24.76 -5.57
N PRO A 381 -11.97 25.27 -4.93
CA PRO A 381 -11.92 26.56 -4.25
C PRO A 381 -10.77 26.55 -3.22
N CYS A 382 -9.93 27.57 -3.26
CA CYS A 382 -8.81 27.67 -2.34
C CYS A 382 -9.28 28.21 -0.99
N SER A 383 -9.20 27.41 0.08
CA SER A 383 -9.64 27.85 1.43
C SER A 383 -8.73 28.93 2.01
N ALA A 384 -7.48 29.04 1.52
CA ALA A 384 -6.60 30.16 1.83
C ALA A 384 -7.14 31.51 1.31
N GLY A 385 -8.14 31.47 0.42
CA GLY A 385 -8.85 32.63 -0.07
C GLY A 385 -7.99 33.57 -0.90
N THR A 386 -8.49 34.79 -1.07
CA THR A 386 -7.85 35.86 -1.87
C THR A 386 -7.31 36.99 -1.01
N VAL A 387 -7.33 36.85 0.31
CA VAL A 387 -6.90 37.88 1.27
C VAL A 387 -5.42 37.69 1.58
N THR A 388 -4.63 38.74 1.37
CA THR A 388 -3.21 38.79 1.75
C THR A 388 -3.08 38.89 3.27
N PRO A 389 -2.14 38.15 3.91
CA PRO A 389 -1.82 38.36 5.33
C PRO A 389 -1.47 39.82 5.62
N VAL A 390 -1.96 40.37 6.73
CA VAL A 390 -1.65 41.74 7.15
C VAL A 390 -0.46 41.71 8.09
N LEU A 391 0.60 42.43 7.72
CA LEU A 391 1.82 42.53 8.52
C LEU A 391 1.73 43.68 9.55
N THR A 392 2.37 43.49 10.69
CA THR A 392 2.50 44.43 11.81
C THR A 392 3.92 44.46 12.32
N ASN A 393 4.16 45.22 13.39
CA ASN A 393 5.48 45.33 13.99
C ASN A 393 5.96 43.98 14.56
N SER A 394 7.24 43.69 14.34
CA SER A 394 7.96 42.56 14.93
C SER A 394 8.76 42.99 16.15
N THR A 395 8.99 42.08 17.08
CA THR A 395 10.10 42.18 18.02
C THR A 395 11.39 41.73 17.33
N ALA A 396 12.45 42.54 17.42
CA ALA A 396 13.80 42.20 16.97
C ALA A 396 14.78 42.32 18.15
N THR A 397 15.57 41.27 18.39
CA THR A 397 16.59 41.25 19.46
C THR A 397 17.92 40.80 18.89
N SER A 398 18.92 41.69 18.89
CA SER A 398 20.33 41.37 18.62
C SER A 398 20.54 40.38 17.44
N GLN A 399 20.03 40.73 16.24
CA GLN A 399 19.92 39.94 14.98
C GLN A 399 18.81 38.89 14.84
N ALA A 400 18.19 38.40 15.91
CA ALA A 400 17.06 37.48 15.76
C ALA A 400 15.76 38.27 15.50
N VAL A 401 15.04 37.91 14.45
CA VAL A 401 13.75 38.49 14.07
C VAL A 401 12.69 37.40 14.09
N ASP A 402 11.64 37.60 14.87
CA ASP A 402 10.50 36.68 14.92
C ASP A 402 9.41 37.09 13.92
N LEU A 403 9.37 36.40 12.79
CA LEU A 403 8.35 36.63 11.76
C LEU A 403 6.96 36.18 12.20
N ALA A 404 6.83 35.24 13.15
CA ALA A 404 5.51 34.75 13.55
C ALA A 404 4.66 35.85 14.19
N GLY A 405 5.28 36.72 14.98
CA GLY A 405 4.62 37.86 15.61
C GLY A 405 4.20 38.98 14.63
N MET A 406 4.61 38.92 13.36
CA MET A 406 4.31 39.97 12.39
C MET A 406 2.94 39.86 11.74
N VAL A 407 2.24 38.73 11.81
CA VAL A 407 0.92 38.62 11.20
C VAL A 407 -0.15 38.77 12.26
N THR A 408 -1.01 39.78 12.10
CA THR A 408 -2.22 39.92 12.92
C THR A 408 -3.45 39.43 12.17
N GLY A 409 -4.38 38.82 12.90
CA GLY A 409 -5.62 38.28 12.35
C GLY A 409 -5.61 36.75 12.29
N THR A 410 -6.80 36.18 12.21
CA THR A 410 -6.98 34.74 12.10
C THR A 410 -6.85 34.32 10.64
N ALA A 411 -6.08 33.27 10.36
CA ALA A 411 -6.07 32.66 9.04
C ALA A 411 -7.49 32.26 8.61
N PRO A 412 -7.84 32.36 7.32
CA PRO A 412 -9.09 31.84 6.79
C PRO A 412 -9.34 30.39 7.23
N ALA A 413 -10.59 30.03 7.50
CA ALA A 413 -10.95 28.68 7.94
C ALA A 413 -10.46 27.63 6.93
N GLY A 414 -9.76 26.60 7.40
CA GLY A 414 -9.17 25.56 6.55
C GLY A 414 -7.77 25.89 6.01
N SER A 415 -7.17 27.00 6.42
CA SER A 415 -5.80 27.37 6.04
C SER A 415 -4.90 27.64 7.25
N VAL A 416 -3.58 27.63 7.04
CA VAL A 416 -2.56 27.92 8.05
C VAL A 416 -1.60 28.99 7.54
N LEU A 417 -1.06 29.81 8.43
CA LEU A 417 0.00 30.76 8.07
C LEU A 417 1.32 30.02 7.81
N GLN A 418 1.97 30.30 6.70
CA GLN A 418 3.30 29.82 6.35
C GLN A 418 4.21 30.98 5.92
N TRP A 419 5.49 30.85 6.21
CA TRP A 419 6.54 31.80 5.83
C TRP A 419 7.48 31.17 4.81
N HIS A 420 7.81 31.92 3.77
CA HIS A 420 8.66 31.48 2.67
C HIS A 420 9.78 32.49 2.39
N ASN A 421 10.89 32.01 1.83
CA ASN A 421 12.01 32.85 1.35
C ASN A 421 11.88 33.26 -0.13
N SER A 422 10.68 33.10 -0.72
CA SER A 422 10.40 33.42 -2.12
C SER A 422 8.99 33.97 -2.29
N ALA A 423 8.81 34.86 -3.28
CA ALA A 423 7.49 35.33 -3.70
C ALA A 423 6.63 34.23 -4.33
N THR A 424 7.23 33.10 -4.73
CA THR A 424 6.54 31.92 -5.25
C THR A 424 6.63 30.80 -4.21
N PRO A 425 5.55 30.53 -3.46
CA PRO A 425 5.57 29.56 -2.37
C PRO A 425 5.60 28.13 -2.90
N SER A 426 6.39 27.28 -2.24
CA SER A 426 6.50 25.85 -2.48
C SER A 426 7.13 25.18 -1.25
N ASP A 427 7.12 23.85 -1.20
CA ASP A 427 7.79 23.10 -0.13
C ASP A 427 9.30 23.41 -0.05
N ALA A 428 9.95 23.75 -1.18
CA ALA A 428 11.37 24.09 -1.23
C ALA A 428 11.69 25.49 -0.67
N THR A 429 10.70 26.39 -0.64
CA THR A 429 10.86 27.77 -0.18
C THR A 429 10.31 27.99 1.23
N LEU A 430 9.65 26.98 1.80
CA LEU A 430 9.07 27.01 3.13
C LEU A 430 10.17 27.12 4.19
N LEU A 431 10.02 28.06 5.12
CA LEU A 431 10.93 28.20 6.25
C LEU A 431 10.70 27.10 7.28
N SER A 432 11.79 26.51 7.77
CA SER A 432 11.76 25.55 8.89
C SER A 432 11.61 26.21 10.26
N SER A 433 11.80 27.54 10.34
CA SER A 433 11.68 28.36 11.54
C SER A 433 11.17 29.75 11.15
N THR A 434 10.26 30.32 11.93
CA THR A 434 9.80 31.71 11.79
C THR A 434 10.74 32.71 12.45
N THR A 435 11.65 32.26 13.30
CA THR A 435 12.77 33.07 13.76
C THR A 435 13.88 33.02 12.72
N VAL A 436 14.19 34.17 12.14
CA VAL A 436 15.22 34.35 11.10
C VAL A 436 16.33 35.27 11.62
N SER A 437 17.52 35.11 11.05
CA SER A 437 18.65 36.00 11.36
C SER A 437 18.68 37.17 10.38
N ALA A 438 18.75 38.38 10.91
CA ALA A 438 19.02 39.57 10.13
C ALA A 438 20.47 39.57 9.64
N THR A 439 20.68 40.00 8.39
CA THR A 439 21.99 40.08 7.75
C THR A 439 22.20 41.47 7.16
N SER A 440 23.46 41.87 6.95
CA SER A 440 23.79 43.17 6.37
C SER A 440 23.29 43.32 4.93
N THR A 441 23.17 42.20 4.20
CA THR A 441 22.42 42.14 2.95
C THR A 441 20.92 42.01 3.26
N PRO A 442 20.06 42.92 2.74
CA PRO A 442 18.62 42.83 2.97
C PRO A 442 18.04 41.54 2.40
N THR A 443 17.32 40.78 3.22
CA THR A 443 16.70 39.51 2.84
C THR A 443 15.18 39.64 2.86
N ASN A 444 14.51 39.12 1.83
CA ASN A 444 13.06 39.17 1.72
C ASN A 444 12.41 37.87 2.18
N TYR A 445 11.28 38.00 2.88
CA TYR A 445 10.42 36.88 3.27
C TYR A 445 8.98 37.20 2.91
N TRP A 446 8.18 36.15 2.73
CA TRP A 446 6.78 36.25 2.35
C TRP A 446 5.89 35.40 3.25
N ALA A 447 4.82 36.01 3.76
CA ALA A 447 3.76 35.34 4.50
C ALA A 447 2.62 34.96 3.56
N PHE A 448 2.13 33.72 3.68
CA PHE A 448 0.99 33.19 2.92
C PHE A 448 0.03 32.43 3.84
N TYR A 449 -1.27 32.48 3.55
CA TYR A 449 -2.18 31.44 4.04
C TYR A 449 -2.10 30.23 3.10
N TYR A 450 -2.06 29.04 3.65
CA TYR A 450 -1.91 27.78 2.92
C TYR A 450 -3.04 26.81 3.25
N ASP A 451 -3.75 26.36 2.22
CA ASP A 451 -4.74 25.29 2.31
C ASP A 451 -4.04 23.95 2.04
N SER A 452 -3.83 23.17 3.10
CA SER A 452 -3.16 21.87 3.01
C SER A 452 -4.00 20.79 2.32
N THR A 453 -5.31 20.99 2.22
CA THR A 453 -6.27 20.06 1.60
C THR A 453 -6.28 20.24 0.09
N ASN A 454 -6.32 21.49 -0.40
CA ASN A 454 -6.38 21.81 -1.83
C ASN A 454 -5.03 22.27 -2.41
N LYS A 455 -3.96 22.29 -1.61
CA LYS A 455 -2.58 22.60 -2.03
C LYS A 455 -2.43 23.95 -2.72
N CYS A 456 -3.02 24.98 -2.14
CA CYS A 456 -3.03 26.33 -2.71
C CYS A 456 -2.70 27.40 -1.67
N TYR A 457 -2.25 28.57 -2.14
CA TYR A 457 -1.80 29.69 -1.33
C TYR A 457 -2.64 30.94 -1.60
N SER A 458 -2.80 31.79 -0.60
CA SER A 458 -3.31 33.15 -0.78
C SER A 458 -2.29 34.01 -1.56
N PRO A 459 -2.62 35.28 -1.90
CA PRO A 459 -1.59 36.27 -2.20
C PRO A 459 -0.64 36.47 -1.00
N GLY A 460 0.63 36.82 -1.28
CA GLY A 460 1.69 36.89 -0.27
C GLY A 460 2.00 38.30 0.23
N ALA A 461 2.29 38.43 1.53
CA ALA A 461 2.74 39.68 2.15
C ALA A 461 4.26 39.68 2.31
N LYS A 462 4.94 40.70 1.78
CA LYS A 462 6.41 40.78 1.80
C LYS A 462 6.90 41.54 3.04
N VAL A 463 7.98 41.05 3.65
CA VAL A 463 8.81 41.78 4.63
C VAL A 463 10.27 41.70 4.22
N THR A 464 11.04 42.76 4.51
CA THR A 464 12.48 42.77 4.35
C THR A 464 13.14 42.78 5.72
N VAL A 465 14.14 41.93 5.95
CA VAL A 465 14.92 41.86 7.19
C VAL A 465 16.36 42.25 6.90
N VAL A 466 16.93 43.12 7.75
CA VAL A 466 18.29 43.64 7.57
C VAL A 466 18.96 43.93 8.92
N SER A 467 20.28 43.80 8.97
CA SER A 467 21.13 44.20 10.11
C SER A 467 22.11 45.31 9.72
N ASN A 468 22.72 45.94 10.73
CA ASN A 468 23.90 46.79 10.56
C ASN A 468 25.06 46.00 9.94
N ASN A 469 26.00 46.74 9.33
CA ASN A 469 27.23 46.17 8.81
C ASN A 469 28.33 46.19 9.88
N CYS A 470 28.70 45.00 10.37
CA CYS A 470 29.74 44.86 11.38
C CYS A 470 31.15 45.22 10.89
N THR A 471 31.44 45.13 9.59
CA THR A 471 32.80 45.42 9.07
C THR A 471 33.17 46.90 9.18
N THR A 472 32.17 47.77 9.21
CA THR A 472 32.34 49.21 9.41
C THR A 472 32.12 49.64 10.86
N ASN A 473 31.97 48.70 11.80
CA ASN A 473 31.61 48.94 13.20
C ASN A 473 30.37 49.85 13.37
N THR A 474 29.47 49.85 12.39
CA THR A 474 28.22 50.62 12.47
C THR A 474 27.26 49.94 13.43
N THR A 475 26.54 50.70 14.25
CA THR A 475 25.51 50.20 15.20
C THR A 475 24.09 50.56 14.77
N THR A 476 23.94 51.04 13.54
CA THR A 476 22.70 51.51 12.95
C THR A 476 22.56 51.00 11.52
N VAL A 477 21.33 51.04 10.98
CA VAL A 477 21.03 50.77 9.57
C VAL A 477 20.63 52.06 8.87
N ASP A 478 21.09 52.23 7.62
CA ASP A 478 20.61 53.26 6.72
C ASP A 478 19.44 52.71 5.90
N LEU A 479 18.21 53.15 6.22
CA LEU A 479 17.01 52.74 5.50
C LEU A 479 16.96 53.32 4.08
N THR A 480 17.60 54.46 3.85
CA THR A 480 17.60 55.16 2.56
C THR A 480 18.50 54.49 1.54
N ALA A 481 19.47 53.69 1.99
CA ALA A 481 20.35 52.88 1.16
C ALA A 481 19.73 51.53 0.73
N LEU A 482 18.56 51.17 1.28
CA LEU A 482 17.90 49.90 0.95
C LEU A 482 17.31 49.95 -0.47
N PRO A 483 17.33 48.84 -1.22
CA PRO A 483 16.71 48.79 -2.54
C PRO A 483 15.21 49.13 -2.48
N HIS A 484 14.82 50.19 -3.18
CA HIS A 484 13.42 50.62 -3.31
C HIS A 484 13.07 50.92 -4.77
N SER A 485 11.78 50.96 -5.09
CA SER A 485 11.31 51.36 -6.42
C SER A 485 11.68 52.82 -6.71
N THR A 486 11.73 53.21 -7.99
CA THR A 486 11.99 54.60 -8.38
C THR A 486 11.01 55.53 -7.65
N VAL A 487 11.56 56.51 -6.93
CA VAL A 487 10.76 57.50 -6.20
C VAL A 487 9.95 58.29 -7.24
N PRO A 488 8.61 58.33 -7.14
CA PRO A 488 7.79 59.11 -8.06
C PRO A 488 8.21 60.59 -8.06
N ALA A 489 8.13 61.23 -9.24
CA ALA A 489 8.48 62.65 -9.36
C ALA A 489 7.67 63.51 -8.38
N ASN A 490 8.33 64.51 -7.77
CA ASN A 490 7.73 65.43 -6.79
C ASN A 490 7.19 64.75 -5.51
N THR A 491 7.75 63.59 -5.14
CA THR A 491 7.49 62.92 -3.86
C THR A 491 8.78 62.69 -3.09
N GLN A 492 8.65 62.52 -1.78
CA GLN A 492 9.74 62.11 -0.88
C GLN A 492 9.43 60.78 -0.22
N LEU A 493 10.45 59.96 0.02
CA LEU A 493 10.34 58.71 0.76
C LEU A 493 10.49 59.00 2.27
N LEU A 494 9.40 58.83 3.01
CA LEU A 494 9.35 58.93 4.46
C LEU A 494 9.27 57.54 5.10
N TRP A 495 9.66 57.45 6.37
CA TRP A 495 9.64 56.22 7.15
C TRP A 495 8.89 56.43 8.46
N TYR A 496 8.08 55.45 8.86
CA TYR A 496 7.29 55.48 10.08
C TYR A 496 7.53 54.24 10.94
N THR A 497 7.31 54.35 12.24
CA THR A 497 7.47 53.24 13.20
C THR A 497 6.26 52.30 13.29
N THR A 498 5.18 52.60 12.56
CA THR A 498 3.94 51.78 12.52
C THR A 498 3.37 51.72 11.11
N ALA A 499 2.55 50.70 10.83
CA ALA A 499 1.92 50.49 9.52
C ALA A 499 0.97 51.62 9.10
N ALA A 500 0.35 52.31 10.06
CA ALA A 500 -0.44 53.52 9.81
C ALA A 500 0.43 54.76 10.04
N HIS A 501 0.59 55.57 8.99
CA HIS A 501 1.33 56.84 9.08
C HIS A 501 0.60 57.89 9.94
N ASP A 502 -0.74 57.89 9.93
CA ASP A 502 -1.58 58.84 10.68
C ASP A 502 -1.45 58.72 12.20
N THR A 503 -1.14 57.52 12.70
CA THR A 503 -0.98 57.22 14.12
C THR A 503 0.47 56.93 14.52
N GLY A 504 1.38 56.94 13.54
CA GLY A 504 2.77 56.55 13.69
C GLY A 504 3.69 57.74 13.95
N THR A 505 4.86 57.46 14.52
CA THR A 505 5.92 58.46 14.63
C THR A 505 6.79 58.42 13.37
N GLU A 506 6.98 59.56 12.73
CA GLU A 506 7.92 59.71 11.61
C GLU A 506 9.36 59.52 12.10
N VAL A 507 10.15 58.77 11.33
CA VAL A 507 11.57 58.53 11.61
C VAL A 507 12.37 59.77 11.22
N THR A 508 12.83 60.52 12.22
CA THR A 508 13.55 61.79 12.02
C THR A 508 14.95 61.63 11.41
N ASN A 509 15.58 60.47 11.56
CA ASN A 509 16.89 60.16 10.99
C ASN A 509 16.93 58.78 10.31
N PRO A 510 16.42 58.65 9.06
CA PRO A 510 16.32 57.36 8.39
C PRO A 510 17.68 56.76 7.96
N THR A 511 18.77 57.54 8.00
CA THR A 511 20.12 57.05 7.67
C THR A 511 20.80 56.31 8.84
N ALA A 512 20.22 56.38 10.04
CA ALA A 512 20.77 55.72 11.21
C ALA A 512 19.67 55.28 12.19
N VAL A 513 19.10 54.10 11.94
CA VAL A 513 18.04 53.51 12.78
C VAL A 513 18.52 52.30 13.59
N GLY A 514 17.91 52.08 14.76
CA GLY A 514 18.16 50.93 15.64
C GLY A 514 17.18 49.78 15.43
N ASN A 515 17.11 48.85 16.40
CA ASN A 515 16.16 47.73 16.40
C ASN A 515 14.72 48.24 16.23
N GLY A 516 13.97 47.69 15.28
CA GLY A 516 12.59 48.08 15.07
C GLY A 516 12.00 47.60 13.76
N THR A 517 10.71 47.86 13.57
CA THR A 517 10.01 47.70 12.29
C THR A 517 9.71 49.09 11.73
N TYR A 518 10.09 49.31 10.47
CA TYR A 518 9.96 50.60 9.80
C TYR A 518 9.15 50.45 8.51
N TRP A 519 8.31 51.44 8.24
CA TRP A 519 7.30 51.41 7.21
C TRP A 519 7.52 52.55 6.21
N PRO A 520 7.84 52.27 4.94
CA PRO A 520 8.09 53.30 3.94
C PRO A 520 6.78 53.86 3.36
N VAL A 521 6.72 55.18 3.15
CA VAL A 521 5.58 55.87 2.53
C VAL A 521 6.11 56.97 1.60
N PHE A 522 5.50 57.14 0.42
CA PHE A 522 5.77 58.31 -0.40
C PHE A 522 4.85 59.45 -0.01
N TYR A 523 5.41 60.64 0.21
CA TYR A 523 4.65 61.84 0.54
C TYR A 523 4.87 62.91 -0.54
N SER A 524 3.79 63.52 -1.01
CA SER A 524 3.84 64.64 -1.95
C SER A 524 3.61 65.96 -1.22
N THR A 525 4.61 66.84 -1.23
CA THR A 525 4.47 68.21 -0.68
C THR A 525 3.58 69.10 -1.54
N ALA A 526 3.46 68.82 -2.83
CA ALA A 526 2.62 69.59 -3.76
C ALA A 526 1.12 69.34 -3.54
N SER A 527 0.75 68.11 -3.18
CA SER A 527 -0.66 67.68 -3.03
C SER A 527 -1.05 67.36 -1.58
N ASN A 528 -0.11 67.46 -0.63
CA ASN A 528 -0.28 67.09 0.78
C ASN A 528 -0.93 65.70 0.97
N CYS A 529 -0.43 64.70 0.25
CA CYS A 529 -1.00 63.36 0.26
C CYS A 529 0.07 62.27 0.36
N PHE A 530 -0.33 61.12 0.91
CA PHE A 530 0.52 59.95 1.13
C PHE A 530 0.12 58.81 0.19
N SER A 531 1.11 58.03 -0.26
CA SER A 531 0.85 56.74 -0.90
C SER A 531 0.31 55.72 0.12
N PRO A 532 -0.26 54.60 -0.34
CA PRO A 532 -0.36 53.42 0.50
C PRO A 532 1.01 53.08 1.13
N VAL A 533 0.99 52.58 2.36
CA VAL A 533 2.21 52.14 3.05
C VAL A 533 2.85 50.98 2.28
N GLY A 534 4.17 51.02 2.13
CA GLY A 534 4.94 49.96 1.51
C GLY A 534 5.18 48.77 2.44
N ASN A 535 5.95 47.81 1.96
CA ASN A 535 6.31 46.62 2.74
C ASN A 535 7.22 46.99 3.92
N PRO A 536 7.02 46.39 5.11
CA PRO A 536 7.81 46.69 6.28
C PRO A 536 9.26 46.22 6.14
N VAL A 537 10.16 46.96 6.77
CA VAL A 537 11.57 46.60 6.99
C VAL A 537 11.79 46.35 8.47
N VAL A 538 12.22 45.14 8.84
CA VAL A 538 12.63 44.81 10.20
C VAL A 538 14.13 44.93 10.32
N VAL A 539 14.58 45.78 11.25
CA VAL A 539 15.99 45.99 11.56
C VAL A 539 16.34 45.24 12.83
N GLY A 540 17.31 44.33 12.73
CA GLY A 540 17.94 43.64 13.85
C GLY A 540 19.42 44.02 13.95
N ILE A 541 19.76 44.88 14.90
CA ILE A 541 21.13 45.33 15.16
C ILE A 541 21.96 44.23 15.81
N ALA A 542 23.01 43.81 15.13
CA ALA A 542 24.09 42.98 15.63
C ALA A 542 24.98 43.77 16.61
N THR A 543 25.36 43.13 17.70
CA THR A 543 26.50 43.60 18.49
C THR A 543 27.79 43.33 17.71
N CYS A 544 28.40 44.39 17.19
CA CYS A 544 29.73 44.31 16.56
C CYS A 544 30.76 43.99 17.65
N ASN A 545 31.10 42.72 17.84
CA ASN A 545 32.12 42.35 18.80
C ASN A 545 33.49 42.66 18.18
N ALA A 546 34.25 43.57 18.80
CA ALA A 546 35.57 43.98 18.30
C ALA A 546 36.63 42.85 18.35
N ALA A 547 36.30 41.71 18.96
CA ALA A 547 37.13 40.52 19.00
C ALA A 547 36.46 39.36 18.24
N CYS A 548 36.88 39.13 17.00
CA CYS A 548 36.66 37.90 16.26
C CYS A 548 37.97 37.10 16.20
N TYR A 549 37.88 35.77 16.07
CA TYR A 549 39.07 34.98 15.81
C TYR A 549 39.59 35.32 14.41
N LYS A 550 40.86 35.71 14.32
CA LYS A 550 41.55 35.86 13.02
C LYS A 550 41.38 34.57 12.23
N SER A 551 41.17 34.68 10.92
CA SER A 551 41.31 33.56 9.99
C SER A 551 42.62 32.79 10.30
N GLY A 552 42.59 31.47 10.18
CA GLY A 552 43.77 30.64 10.40
C GLY A 552 44.94 31.19 9.58
N ALA A 553 46.10 31.36 10.19
CA ALA A 553 47.22 32.14 9.62
C ALA A 553 47.55 31.71 8.18
N THR A 554 47.19 32.54 7.20
CA THR A 554 47.63 32.40 5.80
C THR A 554 48.89 33.19 5.51
N THR A 555 49.30 34.07 6.42
CA THR A 555 50.43 34.98 6.18
C THR A 555 51.19 35.20 7.49
N GLY A 556 52.42 34.66 7.56
CA GLY A 556 53.33 34.84 8.69
C GLY A 556 53.97 33.58 9.27
N GLY A 557 53.72 32.40 8.70
CA GLY A 557 54.34 31.13 9.07
C GLY A 557 54.06 30.05 8.02
N ALA A 558 54.70 28.89 8.11
CA ALA A 558 54.55 27.80 7.14
C ALA A 558 53.07 27.43 6.96
N THR A 559 52.52 27.66 5.78
CA THR A 559 51.18 27.21 5.39
C THR A 559 51.15 25.68 5.40
N LEU A 560 50.47 25.11 6.39
CA LEU A 560 50.28 23.67 6.49
C LEU A 560 49.03 23.26 5.73
N ASP A 561 49.17 22.24 4.88
CA ASP A 561 48.05 21.62 4.18
C ASP A 561 47.15 20.88 5.18
N GLY A 562 45.83 21.00 5.00
CA GLY A 562 44.89 20.08 5.62
C GLY A 562 45.09 18.67 5.07
N LYS A 563 45.78 17.81 5.83
CA LYS A 563 46.13 16.45 5.39
C LYS A 563 45.04 15.42 5.64
N VAL A 564 44.03 15.76 6.45
CA VAL A 564 42.96 14.84 6.86
C VAL A 564 41.61 15.50 6.60
N GLY A 565 40.69 14.78 5.97
CA GLY A 565 39.34 15.29 5.78
C GLY A 565 38.30 14.22 5.43
N ILE A 566 37.04 14.53 5.73
CA ILE A 566 35.86 13.73 5.40
C ILE A 566 34.90 14.60 4.56
N SER A 567 34.56 14.16 3.34
CA SER A 567 33.63 14.87 2.46
C SER A 567 32.47 13.96 2.04
N ALA A 568 31.25 14.46 2.17
CA ALA A 568 30.05 13.82 1.62
C ALA A 568 29.83 14.13 0.12
N LEU A 569 30.77 14.86 -0.50
CA LEU A 569 30.71 15.27 -1.91
C LEU A 569 31.65 14.45 -2.80
N SER A 570 32.23 13.36 -2.28
CA SER A 570 33.19 12.49 -3.00
C SER A 570 34.44 13.22 -3.52
N ARG A 571 34.93 14.21 -2.76
CA ARG A 571 36.09 15.04 -3.13
C ARG A 571 37.42 14.63 -2.49
N ALA A 572 37.42 13.68 -1.56
CA ALA A 572 38.62 13.27 -0.86
C ALA A 572 39.56 12.44 -1.74
N GLY A 573 40.80 12.89 -1.92
CA GLY A 573 41.87 12.12 -2.56
C GLY A 573 42.59 12.86 -3.70
N ALA A 574 43.72 12.29 -4.15
CA ALA A 574 44.57 12.88 -5.18
C ALA A 574 43.94 12.91 -6.60
N ASP A 575 42.87 12.14 -6.80
CA ASP A 575 42.17 12.04 -8.08
C ASP A 575 41.21 13.23 -8.34
N ASN A 576 40.99 14.09 -7.34
CA ASN A 576 40.20 15.30 -7.50
C ASN A 576 41.07 16.48 -8.01
N PRO A 577 40.69 17.17 -9.10
CA PRO A 577 41.44 18.31 -9.65
C PRO A 577 41.73 19.44 -8.65
N ASP A 578 40.91 19.56 -7.61
CA ASP A 578 41.03 20.62 -6.59
C ASP A 578 41.91 20.26 -5.38
N GLN A 579 42.45 19.04 -5.36
CA GLN A 579 43.33 18.52 -4.31
C GLN A 579 42.76 18.61 -2.88
N TRP A 580 41.43 18.50 -2.73
CA TRP A 580 40.78 18.46 -1.43
C TRP A 580 41.27 17.26 -0.59
N PRO A 581 41.59 17.41 0.73
CA PRO A 581 41.31 18.57 1.59
C PRO A 581 42.42 19.64 1.65
N MET A 582 43.54 19.45 0.94
CA MET A 582 44.74 20.31 1.05
C MET A 582 44.51 21.75 0.56
N LEU A 583 43.44 21.99 -0.21
CA LEU A 583 42.97 23.33 -0.56
C LEU A 583 42.59 24.17 0.68
N ARG A 584 42.24 23.53 1.80
CA ARG A 584 42.00 24.20 3.09
C ARG A 584 43.31 24.23 3.87
N LYS A 585 43.93 25.42 3.93
CA LYS A 585 45.17 25.64 4.68
C LYS A 585 44.88 25.88 6.16
N GLY A 586 45.82 25.50 7.03
CA GLY A 586 45.77 25.81 8.46
C GLY A 586 44.80 24.97 9.29
N ALA A 587 44.27 23.86 8.73
CA ALA A 587 43.39 22.95 9.44
C ALA A 587 44.06 21.58 9.65
N TRP A 588 43.87 20.97 10.82
CA TRP A 588 44.30 19.59 11.08
C TRP A 588 43.27 18.56 10.56
N LEU A 589 41.99 18.93 10.52
CA LEU A 589 40.87 18.12 10.01
C LEU A 589 39.89 19.02 9.23
N VAL A 590 39.46 18.57 8.06
CA VAL A 590 38.50 19.28 7.19
C VAL A 590 37.23 18.44 7.01
N LEU A 591 36.06 18.98 7.34
CA LEU A 591 34.77 18.31 7.15
C LEU A 591 33.90 19.10 6.15
N GLU A 592 33.28 18.42 5.18
CA GLU A 592 32.47 19.08 4.15
C GLU A 592 31.21 18.28 3.78
N ALA A 593 30.05 18.95 3.72
CA ALA A 593 28.80 18.40 3.22
C ALA A 593 27.82 19.51 2.78
N LYS A 594 26.94 19.23 1.81
CA LYS A 594 25.84 20.14 1.41
C LYS A 594 24.55 19.92 2.19
N THR A 595 24.25 18.68 2.58
CA THR A 595 22.95 18.26 3.14
C THR A 595 23.07 17.40 4.39
N LYS A 596 24.29 17.19 4.90
CA LYS A 596 24.55 16.39 6.11
C LYS A 596 25.08 17.30 7.21
N GLY A 597 24.47 17.26 8.38
CA GLY A 597 24.96 18.00 9.55
C GLY A 597 26.16 17.31 10.18
N PHE A 598 27.07 18.10 10.77
CA PHE A 598 28.07 17.58 11.71
C PHE A 598 27.40 17.43 13.09
N VAL A 599 27.31 16.21 13.60
CA VAL A 599 26.64 15.90 14.87
C VAL A 599 27.68 15.47 15.91
N PRO A 600 28.15 16.38 16.78
CA PRO A 600 28.94 16.00 17.95
C PRO A 600 28.04 15.34 19.02
N ASN A 601 28.66 14.65 19.98
CA ASN A 601 27.93 14.12 21.13
C ASN A 601 27.21 15.25 21.87
N ARG A 602 25.92 15.03 22.15
CA ARG A 602 25.04 16.01 22.79
C ARG A 602 24.84 15.60 24.24
N THR A 603 25.20 16.46 25.18
CA THR A 603 25.06 16.17 26.61
C THR A 603 24.48 17.37 27.35
N ALA A 604 23.80 17.13 28.46
CA ALA A 604 23.38 18.19 29.38
C ALA A 604 24.59 18.63 30.21
N PHE A 605 24.60 19.88 30.65
CA PHE A 605 25.59 20.39 31.59
C PHE A 605 24.96 20.66 32.94
N ASP A 606 25.69 20.34 34.01
CA ASP A 606 25.28 20.60 35.39
C ASP A 606 25.52 22.06 35.79
N ALA A 607 25.09 22.42 37.01
CA ALA A 607 25.24 23.77 37.55
C ALA A 607 26.71 24.19 37.75
N SER A 608 27.64 23.22 37.79
CA SER A 608 29.08 23.44 37.91
C SER A 608 29.76 23.54 36.54
N ASN A 609 28.99 23.62 35.45
CA ASN A 609 29.48 23.73 34.08
C ASN A 609 30.25 22.48 33.59
N ASN A 610 29.87 21.29 34.05
CA ASN A 610 30.43 20.02 33.58
C ASN A 610 29.40 19.16 32.82
N PRO A 611 29.82 18.38 31.82
CA PRO A 611 28.94 17.47 31.11
C PRO A 611 28.41 16.36 32.03
N VAL A 612 27.09 16.20 32.06
CA VAL A 612 26.43 15.12 32.79
C VAL A 612 26.79 13.77 32.14
N GLY A 613 27.18 12.80 32.98
CA GLY A 613 27.52 11.46 32.53
C GLY A 613 28.97 11.26 32.05
N ILE A 614 29.81 12.29 32.11
CA ILE A 614 31.26 12.17 31.88
C ILE A 614 31.97 12.57 33.17
N ALA A 615 32.66 11.61 33.80
CA ALA A 615 33.40 11.88 35.02
C ALA A 615 34.57 12.87 34.76
N PRO A 616 34.86 13.82 35.68
CA PRO A 616 35.94 14.79 35.49
C PRO A 616 37.32 14.19 35.21
N ALA A 617 37.61 13.00 35.72
CA ALA A 617 38.86 12.28 35.44
C ALA A 617 39.03 11.88 33.96
N ASN A 618 37.95 11.90 33.18
CA ASN A 618 37.95 11.55 31.76
C ASN A 618 37.93 12.79 30.85
N PHE A 619 38.04 14.00 31.41
CA PHE A 619 38.14 15.20 30.58
C PHE A 619 39.50 15.24 29.90
N VAL A 620 39.48 15.34 28.57
CA VAL A 620 40.68 15.40 27.74
C VAL A 620 40.69 16.73 27.02
N GLU A 621 41.85 17.38 26.96
CA GLU A 621 42.02 18.61 26.19
C GLU A 621 41.57 18.41 24.74
N GLY A 622 40.81 19.37 24.22
CA GLY A 622 40.24 19.33 22.88
C GLY A 622 38.96 18.51 22.76
N MET A 623 38.46 17.89 23.84
CA MET A 623 37.17 17.20 23.82
C MET A 623 36.06 18.20 23.47
N MET A 624 35.23 17.85 22.49
CA MET A 624 34.13 18.68 22.00
C MET A 624 32.78 18.01 22.18
N VAL A 625 31.81 18.75 22.71
CA VAL A 625 30.43 18.30 22.88
C VAL A 625 29.46 19.44 22.57
N TYR A 626 28.25 19.11 22.13
CA TYR A 626 27.18 20.10 22.08
C TYR A 626 26.43 20.11 23.42
N ASP A 627 26.50 21.24 24.11
CA ASP A 627 25.80 21.48 25.36
C ASP A 627 24.31 21.71 25.08
N THR A 628 23.48 20.78 25.51
CA THR A 628 22.03 20.85 25.34
C THR A 628 21.34 21.75 26.36
N THR A 629 21.99 22.08 27.48
CA THR A 629 21.50 23.03 28.48
C THR A 629 21.72 24.46 27.97
N ASN A 630 22.95 24.80 27.60
CA ASN A 630 23.35 26.16 27.19
C ASN A 630 23.31 26.41 25.67
N LYS A 631 22.93 25.40 24.88
CA LYS A 631 22.73 25.46 23.42
C LYS A 631 23.96 25.92 22.62
N CYS A 632 25.15 25.54 23.05
CA CYS A 632 26.41 25.93 22.40
C CYS A 632 27.32 24.72 22.15
N LEU A 633 28.23 24.81 21.18
CA LEU A 633 29.35 23.86 21.07
C LEU A 633 30.39 24.20 22.15
N LYS A 634 30.77 23.24 22.99
CA LYS A 634 31.79 23.41 24.02
C LYS A 634 33.05 22.63 23.70
N ILE A 635 34.19 23.22 24.05
CA ILE A 635 35.50 22.56 24.04
C ILE A 635 36.11 22.58 25.44
N TYR A 636 36.67 21.45 25.86
CA TYR A 636 37.47 21.38 27.08
C TYR A 636 38.90 21.81 26.77
N THR A 637 39.37 22.91 27.36
CA THR A 637 40.72 23.41 27.13
C THR A 637 41.20 24.22 28.33
N ASN A 638 42.45 24.70 28.29
CA ASN A 638 42.98 25.65 29.24
C ASN A 638 42.97 27.04 28.61
N ASN A 639 42.30 28.00 29.25
CA ASN A 639 42.25 29.39 28.76
C ASN A 639 43.50 30.22 29.14
N GLY A 640 44.58 29.58 29.60
CA GLY A 640 45.79 30.20 30.13
C GLY A 640 45.78 30.43 31.64
N THR A 641 44.64 30.21 32.32
CA THR A 641 44.51 30.35 33.78
C THR A 641 43.84 29.15 34.45
N ALA A 642 42.87 28.51 33.80
CA ALA A 642 42.18 27.34 34.32
C ALA A 642 41.68 26.40 33.22
N TRP A 643 41.64 25.11 33.56
CA TRP A 643 40.97 24.09 32.76
C TRP A 643 39.45 24.20 32.93
N GLY A 644 38.72 24.12 31.82
CA GLY A 644 37.27 24.18 31.85
C GLY A 644 36.62 23.94 30.50
N TRP A 645 35.30 23.82 30.52
CA TRP A 645 34.46 23.70 29.33
C TRP A 645 33.99 25.08 28.87
N TYR A 646 34.42 25.49 27.68
CA TYR A 646 34.16 26.83 27.13
C TYR A 646 33.25 26.75 25.91
N CYS A 647 32.19 27.56 25.89
CA CYS A 647 31.34 27.69 24.71
C CYS A 647 32.08 28.43 23.58
N MET A 648 32.07 27.85 22.39
CA MET A 648 32.44 28.54 21.16
C MET A 648 31.27 29.42 20.73
N THR A 649 31.31 30.69 21.14
CA THR A 649 30.25 31.69 20.89
C THR A 649 30.69 32.80 19.94
N THR A 650 32.00 32.96 19.75
CA THR A 650 32.57 34.00 18.88
C THR A 650 32.69 33.50 17.46
N GLN A 651 32.07 34.22 16.51
CA GLN A 651 32.15 33.95 15.07
C GLN A 651 33.57 34.29 14.53
N ALA A 652 34.00 33.61 13.46
CA ALA A 652 35.20 34.00 12.71
C ALA A 652 34.97 35.36 12.01
N CYS A 653 36.03 36.16 11.83
CA CYS A 653 35.92 37.41 11.10
C CYS A 653 35.47 37.14 9.65
N PRO A 654 34.53 37.92 9.08
CA PRO A 654 34.37 37.98 7.64
C PRO A 654 35.59 38.72 7.08
N ASP A 655 36.41 38.04 6.27
CA ASP A 655 37.50 38.68 5.51
C ASP A 655 36.93 39.58 4.40
#